data_AF-A0A349DLI2-F1
#
_entry.id   AF-A0A349DLI2-F1
#
_cell.length_a   1.000
_cell.length_b   1.000
_cell.length_c   1.000
_cell.angle_alpha   90.00
_cell.angle_beta   90.00
_cell.angle_gamma   90.00
#
_symmetry.space_group_name_H-M   'P 1'
#
loop_
_entity.id
_entity.type
_entity.pdbx_description
1 polymer ?
#
loop_
_entity_poly.entity_id
_entity_poly.type
_entity_poly.pdbx_seq_one_letter_code
_entity_poly.pdbx_strand_id
1 'polypeptide(L)'
;MKKHFLFAFVSVLLALTNQYAIAQTKAFGSPGQHTPVSSQDPNNPSVYGYYEYLPLSYNEASGKRYRLLFYFHGRGEAGNGVPQGQTYVKGTTTQPGNLDKVTRSAITKILERNMDSNPNNDFHLDSCIVITPQKFSLNGQALWGSPDYIRVINEISQHYPVDSSRIYITGFSGGANGVTKYIKAFRSNPQDAVPAAYFATGLTGPELKEAGEYDYFQNVGTWFHANRNDPNSSYFRARISGVTITGVGDDNNPSHQRNPQTDEIEHYRFVNGAWIRTDSINISGTSPSNKAKTIITSHRTGGHSVPTTKIFENPLFYEWLFSFRRNFDIQPTVTVQAGNDATITLPTNTYTLVGSASSSDTAATLTYQWTQETGPNTATLVNATQASTLVTGLVEGTYTFQLMANASNGTSGSDEVIITVAPDTPANLPPVANAGNDQTLVLPTNSTTLDGSGSTDDKGIVSYQWELVSGNTAALQTVLVNFTSTQTNGQAPAPWNNFTAVPKTSGTQEDNLQDTQGQTTAISVQFVDPWQNRANNPNSGGMQTGDNSGVYEDQVLRYFYYFERTLATTRSMKITGLVTDKVYSLTFFNSASFGNNGVYVTNFTVNGSTVSLDPTNNTQNTVTLSNLAPDAQGELTIEVAPNSTLSGAAASISALVIEAFDANQSGIQLTDADQAIAQVSGLPVGQHTFKLTVMDLEGEESEDTVVVQVNESTGNTLQKTVQINFTPTTLTSAGPQWNETNGSSNAGFTLSNMKNTQGQNSSVSMELLDAWSRKIGGQTTSNEGIFPNEVRQGFYFFQQSGTPTTRSLRFSGLSVTDTYTFTFLSSRTGSGNKNTTFSYGTDTVTVNASANVDNYAILQNLTPQSDGTITITVSVGDGATYAYLNGLIITSASETINVNLTPPLVEPAGFGWNNTDGTINAGYQLTNLKDSQEQATSLGITLVDGWGSRRVGGRTTTNEGIFPNEVRAGVYLFQKTATVDTKQIKFSGLQTQSTYTFTFLSSRTGAGDKTTVFSHMGTSSSVNASDNVDNYAILENLVPNAQGEIVIEVSVGANATYAYLNGIIVEEYGPSSSARQTQQNTSLQSQLQVTMYPNPGVGMLNYRQAEGVSLIQVLHTSGRIVKQVAVSQANGQVDLSNLAEGVYLVQFIGKNNRTTKKLIIRK
;
A
#
# COMPACT_ATOMS: atom_id res chain seq x y z
N MET A 1 -34.71 9.54 -2.18
CA MET A 1 -34.60 10.19 -3.50
C MET A 1 -34.58 9.10 -4.57
N LYS A 2 -35.68 8.97 -5.33
CA LYS A 2 -35.82 8.11 -6.52
C LYS A 2 -36.38 9.01 -7.63
N LYS A 3 -36.03 8.72 -8.89
CA LYS A 3 -36.21 9.57 -10.09
C LYS A 3 -35.30 10.81 -10.07
N HIS A 4 -34.45 10.89 -11.11
CA HIS A 4 -33.71 12.04 -11.70
C HIS A 4 -32.35 11.62 -12.30
N PHE A 5 -31.75 10.51 -11.86
CA PHE A 5 -30.47 10.01 -12.41
C PHE A 5 -30.58 9.05 -13.61
N LEU A 6 -31.79 8.70 -14.06
CA LEU A 6 -32.02 7.69 -15.12
C LEU A 6 -32.39 8.29 -16.50
N PHE A 7 -32.29 9.61 -16.69
CA PHE A 7 -32.63 10.28 -17.96
C PHE A 7 -31.42 10.81 -18.75
N ALA A 8 -30.24 10.91 -18.12
CA ALA A 8 -29.02 11.37 -18.77
C ALA A 8 -28.34 10.30 -19.65
N PHE A 9 -28.45 9.01 -19.27
CA PHE A 9 -27.77 7.92 -19.98
C PHE A 9 -28.50 7.40 -21.24
N VAL A 10 -29.82 7.61 -21.34
CA VAL A 10 -30.62 7.18 -22.52
C VAL A 10 -30.54 8.21 -23.66
N SER A 11 -30.18 9.46 -23.36
CA SER A 11 -30.13 10.56 -24.34
C SER A 11 -28.81 10.62 -25.13
N VAL A 12 -27.75 9.98 -24.65
CA VAL A 12 -26.46 9.85 -25.37
C VAL A 12 -26.45 8.60 -26.26
N LEU A 13 -27.23 7.57 -25.92
CA LEU A 13 -27.34 6.32 -26.70
C LEU A 13 -28.28 6.42 -27.92
N LEU A 14 -28.99 7.53 -28.10
CA LEU A 14 -29.76 7.84 -29.32
C LEU A 14 -29.01 8.72 -30.33
N ALA A 15 -27.76 9.13 -30.03
CA ALA A 15 -26.98 10.03 -30.87
C ALA A 15 -25.98 9.32 -31.82
N LEU A 16 -25.89 7.98 -31.77
CA LEU A 16 -24.91 7.20 -32.56
C LEU A 16 -25.50 6.02 -33.36
N THR A 17 -26.82 5.82 -33.35
CA THR A 17 -27.48 4.69 -34.03
C THR A 17 -28.75 5.09 -34.79
N ASN A 18 -28.66 6.08 -35.69
CA ASN A 18 -29.46 6.12 -36.92
C ASN A 18 -29.03 7.25 -37.89
N GLN A 19 -27.93 7.04 -38.62
CA GLN A 19 -27.74 7.72 -39.91
C GLN A 19 -26.94 6.94 -40.96
N TYR A 20 -27.01 5.60 -40.94
CA TYR A 20 -26.93 4.81 -42.19
C TYR A 20 -28.28 4.84 -42.91
N ALA A 21 -28.81 6.05 -43.12
CA ALA A 21 -29.73 6.28 -44.21
C ALA A 21 -28.88 6.15 -45.49
N ILE A 22 -29.29 5.23 -46.37
CA ILE A 22 -28.75 5.09 -47.73
C ILE A 22 -28.61 6.50 -48.32
N ALA A 23 -27.37 6.92 -48.58
CA ALA A 23 -27.14 8.14 -49.35
C ALA A 23 -27.83 7.94 -50.69
N GLN A 24 -28.94 8.64 -50.91
CA GLN A 24 -29.66 8.56 -52.18
C GLN A 24 -28.71 9.02 -53.27
N THR A 25 -28.20 8.06 -54.05
CA THR A 25 -27.64 8.39 -55.36
C THR A 25 -28.76 9.10 -56.11
N LYS A 26 -28.40 10.26 -56.66
CA LYS A 26 -29.24 11.06 -57.53
C LYS A 26 -28.31 11.70 -58.53
N ALA A 27 -28.42 11.27 -59.78
CA ALA A 27 -27.85 12.06 -60.86
C ALA A 27 -28.53 13.44 -60.91
N PHE A 28 -27.79 14.48 -61.29
CA PHE A 28 -28.29 15.85 -61.19
C PHE A 28 -29.12 16.27 -62.42
N GLY A 29 -29.01 15.55 -63.53
CA GLY A 29 -29.81 15.76 -64.74
C GLY A 29 -30.31 14.47 -65.40
N SER A 30 -30.60 14.56 -66.69
CA SER A 30 -31.28 13.48 -67.44
C SER A 30 -30.33 12.71 -68.37
N PRO A 31 -30.61 11.42 -68.65
CA PRO A 31 -29.91 10.65 -69.68
C PRO A 31 -29.80 11.40 -71.01
N GLY A 32 -28.59 11.42 -71.58
CA GLY A 32 -28.27 12.14 -72.82
C GLY A 32 -27.99 13.65 -72.67
N GLN A 33 -28.15 14.26 -71.49
CA GLN A 33 -27.94 15.70 -71.30
C GLN A 33 -26.56 16.05 -70.71
N HIS A 34 -26.12 17.29 -70.96
CA HIS A 34 -24.92 17.88 -70.35
C HIS A 34 -25.33 18.80 -69.20
N THR A 35 -25.30 18.27 -67.98
CA THR A 35 -25.83 18.98 -66.82
C THR A 35 -24.70 19.64 -66.03
N PRO A 36 -24.72 20.97 -65.82
CA PRO A 36 -23.75 21.63 -64.94
C PRO A 36 -24.12 21.38 -63.47
N VAL A 37 -23.20 20.77 -62.73
CA VAL A 37 -23.31 20.45 -61.31
C VAL A 37 -22.34 21.32 -60.52
N SER A 38 -22.80 21.89 -59.41
CA SER A 38 -22.01 22.76 -58.53
C SER A 38 -22.67 22.85 -57.16
N SER A 39 -21.90 22.71 -56.08
CA SER A 39 -22.35 23.06 -54.74
C SER A 39 -21.92 24.48 -54.39
N GLN A 40 -22.85 25.34 -53.95
CA GLN A 40 -22.52 26.70 -53.53
C GLN A 40 -21.93 26.74 -52.11
N ASP A 41 -20.73 26.18 -51.91
CA ASP A 41 -19.89 26.42 -50.74
C ASP A 41 -18.60 27.18 -51.13
N PRO A 42 -18.55 28.50 -50.92
CA PRO A 42 -17.35 29.29 -51.19
C PRO A 42 -16.19 29.00 -50.24
N ASN A 43 -16.46 28.44 -49.06
CA ASN A 43 -15.49 28.26 -47.98
C ASN A 43 -14.86 26.86 -47.98
N ASN A 44 -15.59 25.85 -48.46
CA ASN A 44 -15.11 24.47 -48.61
C ASN A 44 -15.05 24.05 -50.09
N PRO A 45 -13.97 24.39 -50.84
CA PRO A 45 -13.84 24.11 -52.28
C PRO A 45 -13.53 22.61 -52.58
N SER A 46 -14.33 21.72 -52.00
CA SER A 46 -14.23 20.27 -52.16
C SER A 46 -14.79 19.81 -53.50
N VAL A 47 -16.04 20.20 -53.75
CA VAL A 47 -16.79 19.74 -54.90
C VAL A 47 -16.64 20.78 -56.00
N TYR A 48 -15.62 20.58 -56.81
CA TYR A 48 -15.40 21.30 -58.07
C TYR A 48 -16.71 21.38 -58.86
N GLY A 49 -17.01 22.52 -59.48
CA GLY A 49 -18.06 22.55 -60.50
C GLY A 49 -17.69 21.60 -61.64
N TYR A 50 -18.62 20.77 -62.07
CA TYR A 50 -18.39 19.81 -63.15
C TYR A 50 -19.58 19.75 -64.10
N TYR A 51 -19.36 19.32 -65.34
CA TYR A 51 -20.44 18.84 -66.20
C TYR A 51 -20.54 17.33 -66.07
N GLU A 52 -21.73 16.81 -65.76
CA GLU A 52 -22.07 15.40 -65.95
C GLU A 52 -22.64 15.18 -67.36
N TYR A 53 -22.38 14.01 -67.91
CA TYR A 53 -23.16 13.38 -68.95
C TYR A 53 -23.54 11.98 -68.49
N LEU A 54 -24.84 11.72 -68.48
CA LEU A 54 -25.40 10.40 -68.24
C LEU A 54 -25.64 9.72 -69.59
N PRO A 55 -25.22 8.46 -69.78
CA PRO A 55 -25.48 7.74 -71.03
C PRO A 55 -26.98 7.55 -71.26
N LEU A 56 -27.41 7.41 -72.52
CA LEU A 56 -28.84 7.20 -72.85
C LEU A 56 -29.44 5.94 -72.18
N SER A 57 -28.62 4.92 -71.89
CA SER A 57 -29.06 3.74 -71.13
C SER A 57 -29.02 3.92 -69.60
N TYR A 58 -28.80 5.14 -69.09
CA TYR A 58 -28.75 5.41 -67.65
C TYR A 58 -30.13 5.25 -67.01
N ASN A 59 -30.23 4.27 -66.11
CA ASN A 59 -31.41 4.01 -65.29
C ASN A 59 -30.92 3.56 -63.91
N GLU A 60 -30.92 4.51 -62.98
CA GLU A 60 -30.47 4.33 -61.60
C GLU A 60 -31.22 3.19 -60.87
N ALA A 61 -32.51 3.03 -61.15
CA ALA A 61 -33.34 1.96 -60.56
C ALA A 61 -33.09 0.57 -61.16
N SER A 62 -32.31 0.44 -62.25
CA SER A 62 -32.03 -0.85 -62.89
C SER A 62 -30.94 -1.68 -62.20
N GLY A 63 -30.19 -1.10 -61.27
CA GLY A 63 -29.01 -1.73 -60.67
C GLY A 63 -27.81 -1.89 -61.61
N LYS A 64 -27.94 -1.51 -62.89
CA LYS A 64 -26.84 -1.52 -63.87
C LYS A 64 -25.71 -0.62 -63.38
N ARG A 65 -24.49 -1.14 -63.36
CA ARG A 65 -23.27 -0.36 -63.08
C ARG A 65 -22.63 0.13 -64.37
N TYR A 66 -22.34 1.42 -64.45
CA TYR A 66 -21.87 2.10 -65.66
C TYR A 66 -20.34 2.28 -65.64
N ARG A 67 -19.74 2.38 -66.83
CA ARG A 67 -18.36 2.85 -66.98
C ARG A 67 -18.30 4.33 -66.56
N LEU A 68 -17.16 4.82 -66.09
CA LEU A 68 -16.97 6.22 -65.73
C LEU A 68 -15.71 6.80 -66.37
N LEU A 69 -15.83 7.91 -67.08
CA LEU A 69 -14.73 8.62 -67.72
C LEU A 69 -14.59 10.04 -67.16
N PHE A 70 -13.45 10.36 -66.56
CA PHE A 70 -13.11 11.73 -66.17
C PHE A 70 -12.29 12.44 -67.26
N TYR A 71 -12.72 13.63 -67.68
CA TYR A 71 -11.97 14.49 -68.61
C TYR A 71 -11.44 15.75 -67.91
N PHE A 72 -10.13 15.82 -67.72
CA PHE A 72 -9.46 16.95 -67.09
C PHE A 72 -9.00 17.99 -68.13
N HIS A 73 -9.55 19.18 -68.05
CA HIS A 73 -9.35 20.25 -69.03
C HIS A 73 -7.94 20.89 -69.01
N GLY A 74 -7.62 21.67 -70.05
CA GLY A 74 -6.37 22.43 -70.15
C GLY A 74 -6.33 23.65 -69.23
N ARG A 75 -5.17 24.32 -69.12
CA ARG A 75 -5.01 25.40 -68.12
C ARG A 75 -6.02 26.55 -68.25
N GLY A 76 -6.52 26.83 -69.46
CA GLY A 76 -7.36 27.99 -69.77
C GLY A 76 -8.86 27.81 -69.55
N GLU A 77 -9.31 26.58 -69.33
CA GLU A 77 -10.71 26.28 -69.02
C GLU A 77 -11.00 26.39 -67.51
N ALA A 78 -9.97 26.67 -66.70
CA ALA A 78 -10.08 26.90 -65.27
C ALA A 78 -11.00 28.09 -64.94
N GLY A 79 -11.72 28.00 -63.83
CA GLY A 79 -12.82 28.90 -63.52
C GLY A 79 -13.34 28.76 -62.09
N ASN A 80 -14.46 29.42 -61.79
CA ASN A 80 -14.99 29.49 -60.43
C ASN A 80 -15.90 28.32 -60.03
N GLY A 81 -16.13 27.36 -60.93
CA GLY A 81 -16.97 26.19 -60.68
C GLY A 81 -18.47 26.47 -60.64
N VAL A 82 -18.91 27.69 -60.95
CA VAL A 82 -20.33 28.10 -60.87
C VAL A 82 -20.96 28.10 -62.26
N PRO A 83 -22.18 27.54 -62.45
CA PRO A 83 -22.86 27.50 -63.74
C PRO A 83 -23.03 28.88 -64.39
N GLN A 84 -22.97 28.94 -65.72
CA GLN A 84 -23.23 30.17 -66.47
C GLN A 84 -24.66 30.68 -66.15
N GLY A 85 -24.78 31.98 -65.88
CA GLY A 85 -26.03 32.61 -65.44
C GLY A 85 -26.23 32.65 -63.91
N GLN A 86 -25.42 31.92 -63.14
CA GLN A 86 -25.29 32.13 -61.69
C GLN A 86 -24.11 33.07 -61.37
N THR A 87 -23.97 33.47 -60.11
CA THR A 87 -22.90 34.37 -59.64
C THR A 87 -22.06 33.68 -58.57
N TYR A 88 -20.74 33.72 -58.71
CA TYR A 88 -19.79 33.32 -57.68
C TYR A 88 -19.54 34.47 -56.70
N VAL A 89 -19.62 34.19 -55.40
CA VAL A 89 -19.37 35.15 -54.33
C VAL A 89 -18.43 34.52 -53.29
N LYS A 90 -17.30 35.16 -53.00
CA LYS A 90 -16.42 34.81 -51.87
C LYS A 90 -15.78 36.07 -51.28
N GLY A 91 -16.10 36.37 -50.03
CA GLY A 91 -15.69 37.63 -49.40
C GLY A 91 -16.17 38.83 -50.23
N THR A 92 -15.26 39.73 -50.58
CA THR A 92 -15.53 40.88 -51.45
C THR A 92 -15.45 40.57 -52.96
N THR A 93 -15.12 39.34 -53.36
CA THR A 93 -14.98 38.98 -54.77
C THR A 93 -16.30 38.45 -55.34
N THR A 94 -16.80 39.13 -56.38
CA THR A 94 -17.97 38.73 -57.15
C THR A 94 -17.58 38.52 -58.61
N GLN A 95 -17.91 37.37 -59.19
CA GLN A 95 -17.67 37.06 -60.61
C GLN A 95 -18.87 36.30 -61.21
N PRO A 96 -19.19 36.47 -62.51
CA PRO A 96 -20.17 35.61 -63.17
C PRO A 96 -19.69 34.16 -63.19
N GLY A 97 -20.62 33.21 -63.03
CA GLY A 97 -20.34 31.79 -63.18
C GLY A 97 -19.79 31.47 -64.57
N ASN A 98 -18.73 30.65 -64.61
CA ASN A 98 -17.99 30.34 -65.84
C ASN A 98 -17.61 28.85 -65.97
N LEU A 99 -18.42 27.97 -65.37
CA LEU A 99 -18.30 26.51 -65.52
C LEU A 99 -18.45 26.05 -66.99
N ASP A 100 -19.17 26.81 -67.83
CA ASP A 100 -19.32 26.56 -69.28
C ASP A 100 -17.96 26.41 -70.00
N LYS A 101 -16.88 27.01 -69.48
CA LYS A 101 -15.54 26.91 -70.09
C LYS A 101 -15.12 25.47 -70.36
N VAL A 102 -15.49 24.51 -69.51
CA VAL A 102 -15.06 23.11 -69.70
C VAL A 102 -15.78 22.41 -70.87
N THR A 103 -16.93 22.94 -71.31
CA THR A 103 -17.67 22.47 -72.49
C THR A 103 -16.94 22.76 -73.81
N ARG A 104 -15.88 23.58 -73.77
CA ARG A 104 -14.98 23.87 -74.92
C ARG A 104 -14.02 22.71 -75.23
N SER A 105 -14.03 21.67 -74.40
CA SER A 105 -13.32 20.43 -74.62
C SER A 105 -13.94 19.63 -75.79
N ALA A 106 -13.12 18.85 -76.48
CA ALA A 106 -13.61 18.04 -77.58
C ALA A 106 -14.37 16.77 -77.12
N ILE A 107 -14.23 16.33 -75.86
CA ILE A 107 -15.11 15.27 -75.31
C ILE A 107 -16.56 15.74 -75.26
N THR A 108 -16.82 16.99 -74.86
CA THR A 108 -18.16 17.58 -74.88
C THR A 108 -18.71 17.59 -76.32
N LYS A 109 -17.89 17.89 -77.33
CA LYS A 109 -18.35 17.84 -78.73
C LYS A 109 -18.59 16.45 -79.30
N ILE A 110 -18.01 15.40 -78.72
CA ILE A 110 -18.34 14.00 -79.02
C ILE A 110 -19.69 13.64 -78.38
N LEU A 111 -19.88 14.02 -77.11
CA LEU A 111 -21.11 13.76 -76.37
C LEU A 111 -22.32 14.52 -76.92
N GLU A 112 -22.15 15.78 -77.37
CA GLU A 112 -23.18 16.54 -78.11
C GLU A 112 -23.65 15.80 -79.37
N ARG A 113 -22.72 15.22 -80.15
CA ARG A 113 -23.09 14.40 -81.33
C ARG A 113 -23.80 13.13 -80.91
N ASN A 114 -23.45 12.55 -79.77
CA ASN A 114 -24.07 11.34 -79.22
C ASN A 114 -25.52 11.56 -78.74
N MET A 115 -26.03 12.81 -78.76
CA MET A 115 -27.44 13.13 -78.53
C MET A 115 -28.31 13.00 -79.79
N ASP A 116 -27.70 13.00 -80.98
CA ASP A 116 -28.44 12.87 -82.25
C ASP A 116 -29.00 11.45 -82.38
N SER A 117 -30.27 11.33 -82.83
CA SER A 117 -31.01 10.06 -82.94
C SER A 117 -30.54 9.15 -84.08
N ASN A 118 -29.25 9.14 -84.38
CA ASN A 118 -28.59 8.34 -85.40
C ASN A 118 -28.22 6.96 -84.81
N PRO A 119 -28.82 5.85 -85.27
CA PRO A 119 -28.53 4.52 -84.72
C PRO A 119 -27.13 3.98 -85.04
N ASN A 120 -26.36 4.65 -85.92
CA ASN A 120 -24.98 4.28 -86.27
C ASN A 120 -23.92 5.08 -85.49
N ASN A 121 -24.32 5.81 -84.43
CA ASN A 121 -23.46 6.70 -83.66
C ASN A 121 -22.67 5.94 -82.58
N ASP A 122 -21.97 4.89 -83.00
CA ASP A 122 -21.42 3.87 -82.10
C ASP A 122 -20.07 4.27 -81.47
N PHE A 123 -20.11 5.26 -80.58
CA PHE A 123 -18.95 5.64 -79.77
C PHE A 123 -18.71 4.71 -78.57
N HIS A 124 -19.52 3.65 -78.37
CA HIS A 124 -19.51 2.78 -77.18
C HIS A 124 -19.63 3.54 -75.83
N LEU A 125 -20.14 4.77 -75.88
CA LEU A 125 -20.42 5.65 -74.73
C LEU A 125 -21.87 5.47 -74.20
N ASP A 126 -22.67 4.64 -74.85
CA ASP A 126 -24.04 4.24 -74.50
C ASP A 126 -24.20 3.69 -73.06
N SER A 127 -23.09 3.29 -72.44
CA SER A 127 -22.99 2.71 -71.10
C SER A 127 -21.88 3.38 -70.26
N CYS A 128 -21.47 4.60 -70.62
CA CYS A 128 -20.42 5.37 -69.94
C CYS A 128 -20.91 6.73 -69.44
N ILE A 129 -20.79 6.97 -68.13
CA ILE A 129 -20.96 8.29 -67.51
C ILE A 129 -19.68 9.09 -67.77
N VAL A 130 -19.80 10.36 -68.17
CA VAL A 130 -18.65 11.23 -68.39
C VAL A 130 -18.72 12.44 -67.46
N ILE A 131 -17.65 12.68 -66.71
CA ILE A 131 -17.52 13.80 -65.79
C ILE A 131 -16.42 14.73 -66.27
N THR A 132 -16.76 16.01 -66.45
CA THR A 132 -15.84 17.06 -66.90
C THR A 132 -15.67 18.11 -65.80
N PRO A 133 -14.76 17.90 -64.82
CA PRO A 133 -14.54 18.79 -63.69
C PRO A 133 -13.81 20.08 -64.09
N GLN A 134 -14.16 21.20 -63.46
CA GLN A 134 -13.45 22.48 -63.59
C GLN A 134 -12.47 22.72 -62.45
N LYS A 135 -11.17 22.84 -62.76
CA LYS A 135 -10.18 23.29 -61.77
C LYS A 135 -10.47 24.72 -61.34
N PHE A 136 -10.61 24.90 -60.03
CA PHE A 136 -10.89 26.20 -59.43
C PHE A 136 -9.77 27.24 -59.74
N SER A 137 -10.15 28.38 -60.31
CA SER A 137 -9.30 29.56 -60.53
C SER A 137 -10.13 30.82 -60.75
N LEU A 138 -9.89 31.85 -59.95
CA LEU A 138 -10.48 33.19 -60.12
C LEU A 138 -9.77 34.04 -61.20
N ASN A 139 -8.56 33.61 -61.61
CA ASN A 139 -7.75 34.29 -62.63
C ASN A 139 -7.90 33.64 -64.02
N GLY A 140 -8.78 32.64 -64.16
CA GLY A 140 -9.08 31.98 -65.43
C GLY A 140 -7.96 31.11 -66.00
N GLN A 141 -6.90 30.85 -65.22
CA GLN A 141 -5.82 29.91 -65.55
C GLN A 141 -5.43 29.12 -64.30
N ALA A 142 -5.29 27.80 -64.39
CA ALA A 142 -4.71 26.96 -63.33
C ALA A 142 -4.18 25.63 -63.87
N LEU A 143 -3.26 25.01 -63.13
CA LEU A 143 -2.81 23.64 -63.37
C LEU A 143 -3.41 22.71 -62.31
N TRP A 144 -3.50 21.43 -62.66
CA TRP A 144 -3.92 20.38 -61.74
C TRP A 144 -2.72 19.77 -60.99
N GLY A 145 -2.92 19.42 -59.72
CA GLY A 145 -2.01 18.62 -58.88
C GLY A 145 -2.60 17.25 -58.54
N SER A 146 -1.79 16.28 -58.12
CA SER A 146 -2.26 14.93 -57.79
C SER A 146 -3.38 14.86 -56.75
N PRO A 147 -3.41 15.67 -55.66
CA PRO A 147 -4.54 15.67 -54.73
C PRO A 147 -5.86 16.09 -55.38
N ASP A 148 -5.82 16.95 -56.41
CA ASP A 148 -7.04 17.38 -57.12
C ASP A 148 -7.70 16.18 -57.82
N TYR A 149 -6.90 15.35 -58.48
CA TYR A 149 -7.39 14.12 -59.14
C TYR A 149 -7.94 13.15 -58.10
N ILE A 150 -7.14 12.79 -57.09
CA ILE A 150 -7.53 11.83 -56.04
C ILE A 150 -8.88 12.22 -55.45
N ARG A 151 -9.03 13.50 -55.10
CA ARG A 151 -10.27 14.06 -54.54
C ARG A 151 -11.44 13.96 -55.51
N VAL A 152 -11.29 14.48 -56.73
CA VAL A 152 -12.34 14.47 -57.77
C VAL A 152 -12.82 13.05 -58.06
N ILE A 153 -11.88 12.10 -58.21
CA ILE A 153 -12.21 10.70 -58.52
C ILE A 153 -12.97 10.08 -57.35
N ASN A 154 -12.44 10.19 -56.12
CA ASN A 154 -13.02 9.52 -54.96
C ASN A 154 -14.38 10.12 -54.56
N GLU A 155 -14.49 11.45 -54.48
CA GLU A 155 -15.74 12.11 -54.09
C GLU A 155 -16.84 11.92 -55.15
N ILE A 156 -16.52 12.09 -56.44
CA ILE A 156 -17.56 12.01 -57.49
C ILE A 156 -17.92 10.57 -57.86
N SER A 157 -16.98 9.61 -57.86
CA SER A 157 -17.31 8.21 -58.21
C SER A 157 -18.29 7.57 -57.23
N GLN A 158 -18.34 8.04 -55.98
CA GLN A 158 -19.30 7.60 -54.96
C GLN A 158 -20.74 8.08 -55.21
N HIS A 159 -20.95 9.11 -56.04
CA HIS A 159 -22.29 9.67 -56.30
C HIS A 159 -23.10 8.88 -57.35
N TYR A 160 -22.48 7.99 -58.12
CA TYR A 160 -23.10 7.30 -59.26
C TYR A 160 -22.96 5.77 -59.15
N PRO A 161 -23.87 4.99 -59.76
CA PRO A 161 -23.77 3.53 -59.85
C PRO A 161 -22.65 3.11 -60.82
N VAL A 162 -21.40 3.21 -60.36
CA VAL A 162 -20.19 3.02 -61.18
C VAL A 162 -19.64 1.61 -61.02
N ASP A 163 -19.19 1.01 -62.12
CA ASP A 163 -18.34 -0.17 -62.13
C ASP A 163 -16.90 0.27 -61.82
N SER A 164 -16.45 0.01 -60.59
CA SER A 164 -15.13 0.41 -60.10
C SER A 164 -13.97 -0.25 -60.87
N SER A 165 -14.21 -1.36 -61.59
CA SER A 165 -13.22 -1.96 -62.48
C SER A 165 -13.06 -1.21 -63.82
N ARG A 166 -13.94 -0.22 -64.10
CA ARG A 166 -14.04 0.50 -65.38
C ARG A 166 -14.18 2.02 -65.17
N ILE A 167 -13.29 2.57 -64.34
CA ILE A 167 -13.03 4.01 -64.21
C ILE A 167 -11.85 4.38 -65.11
N TYR A 168 -12.00 5.43 -65.91
CA TYR A 168 -11.05 5.86 -66.93
C TYR A 168 -10.70 7.33 -66.75
N ILE A 169 -9.46 7.72 -67.04
CA ILE A 169 -9.02 9.13 -66.92
C ILE A 169 -8.38 9.61 -68.21
N THR A 170 -8.78 10.80 -68.63
CA THR A 170 -8.15 11.53 -69.71
C THR A 170 -7.94 13.00 -69.39
N GLY A 171 -7.03 13.65 -70.11
CA GLY A 171 -6.83 15.10 -70.02
C GLY A 171 -6.08 15.71 -71.20
N PHE A 172 -6.15 17.04 -71.29
CA PHE A 172 -5.50 17.85 -72.32
C PHE A 172 -4.58 18.91 -71.70
N SER A 173 -3.38 19.13 -72.26
CA SER A 173 -2.45 20.20 -71.86
C SER A 173 -2.18 20.19 -70.34
N GLY A 174 -2.62 21.21 -69.60
CA GLY A 174 -2.53 21.26 -68.13
C GLY A 174 -3.20 20.08 -67.41
N GLY A 175 -4.27 19.49 -67.98
CA GLY A 175 -4.90 18.26 -67.51
C GLY A 175 -4.11 17.01 -67.91
N ALA A 176 -3.44 17.01 -69.06
CA ALA A 176 -2.55 15.90 -69.41
C ALA A 176 -1.34 15.83 -68.45
N ASN A 177 -0.71 16.98 -68.16
CA ASN A 177 0.36 17.09 -67.16
C ASN A 177 -0.11 16.80 -65.72
N GLY A 178 -1.42 16.81 -65.47
CA GLY A 178 -1.99 16.42 -64.19
C GLY A 178 -2.10 14.89 -64.05
N VAL A 179 -2.46 14.19 -65.13
CA VAL A 179 -2.51 12.71 -65.17
C VAL A 179 -1.13 12.10 -64.84
N THR A 180 -0.03 12.66 -65.36
CA THR A 180 1.32 12.17 -65.04
C THR A 180 1.69 12.38 -63.57
N LYS A 181 1.24 13.47 -62.94
CA LYS A 181 1.40 13.69 -61.48
C LYS A 181 0.55 12.74 -60.65
N TYR A 182 -0.68 12.44 -61.09
CA TYR A 182 -1.53 11.45 -60.42
C TYR A 182 -0.86 10.07 -60.42
N ILE A 183 -0.36 9.62 -61.56
CA ILE A 183 0.37 8.34 -61.68
C ILE A 183 1.57 8.31 -60.72
N LYS A 184 2.38 9.37 -60.66
CA LYS A 184 3.49 9.47 -59.70
C LYS A 184 3.07 9.30 -58.23
N ALA A 185 1.88 9.76 -57.84
CA ALA A 185 1.41 9.68 -56.46
C ALA A 185 1.12 8.24 -56.00
N PHE A 186 0.80 7.34 -56.93
CA PHE A 186 0.51 5.92 -56.65
C PHE A 186 1.66 4.98 -57.06
N ARG A 187 2.86 5.51 -57.32
CA ARG A 187 3.99 4.70 -57.81
C ARG A 187 4.44 3.61 -56.82
N SER A 188 4.33 3.87 -55.52
CA SER A 188 4.71 2.93 -54.45
C SER A 188 3.64 1.89 -54.12
N ASN A 189 2.35 2.23 -54.32
CA ASN A 189 1.23 1.29 -54.24
C ASN A 189 0.39 1.38 -55.53
N PRO A 190 0.79 0.69 -56.61
CA PRO A 190 -0.01 0.64 -57.84
C PRO A 190 -1.43 0.09 -57.60
N GLN A 191 -1.61 -0.73 -56.56
CA GLN A 191 -2.90 -1.28 -56.15
C GLN A 191 -3.83 -0.29 -55.44
N ASP A 192 -3.38 0.92 -55.12
CA ASP A 192 -4.25 1.98 -54.57
C ASP A 192 -4.76 2.94 -55.66
N ALA A 193 -4.25 2.84 -56.89
CA ALA A 193 -4.69 3.67 -58.01
C ALA A 193 -6.03 3.19 -58.59
N VAL A 194 -7.02 4.08 -58.60
CA VAL A 194 -8.40 3.76 -59.00
C VAL A 194 -8.59 3.38 -60.50
N PRO A 195 -7.97 4.06 -61.50
CA PRO A 195 -8.32 3.89 -62.91
C PRO A 195 -7.82 2.62 -63.60
N ALA A 196 -8.64 2.12 -64.53
CA ALA A 196 -8.36 0.99 -65.43
C ALA A 196 -7.53 1.37 -66.67
N ALA A 197 -7.61 2.61 -67.14
CA ALA A 197 -6.76 3.13 -68.21
C ALA A 197 -6.59 4.66 -68.17
N TYR A 198 -5.47 5.13 -68.72
CA TYR A 198 -5.06 6.51 -68.87
C TYR A 198 -4.88 6.90 -70.35
N PHE A 199 -5.44 8.04 -70.73
CA PHE A 199 -5.24 8.62 -72.06
C PHE A 199 -4.97 10.12 -71.98
N ALA A 200 -3.81 10.63 -72.40
CA ALA A 200 -3.51 12.06 -72.26
C ALA A 200 -2.92 12.71 -73.53
N THR A 201 -3.29 13.97 -73.77
CA THR A 201 -3.05 14.70 -75.02
C THR A 201 -2.37 16.06 -74.79
N GLY A 202 -1.34 16.38 -75.57
CA GLY A 202 -0.64 17.68 -75.46
C GLY A 202 0.23 17.81 -74.20
N LEU A 203 0.89 16.72 -73.80
CA LEU A 203 1.86 16.69 -72.69
C LEU A 203 3.08 17.58 -72.96
N THR A 204 3.58 18.26 -71.93
CA THR A 204 4.85 19.00 -71.99
C THR A 204 5.92 18.29 -71.18
N GLY A 205 6.31 17.10 -71.64
CA GLY A 205 7.34 16.26 -71.01
C GLY A 205 6.83 15.49 -69.79
N PRO A 206 6.61 14.16 -69.86
CA PRO A 206 6.42 13.36 -68.66
C PRO A 206 7.75 13.31 -67.90
N GLU A 207 7.78 13.80 -66.66
CA GLU A 207 8.93 13.68 -65.74
C GLU A 207 9.06 12.24 -65.18
N LEU A 208 8.92 11.22 -66.02
CA LEU A 208 9.13 9.81 -65.64
C LEU A 208 10.59 9.50 -65.97
N LYS A 209 11.44 9.43 -64.95
CA LYS A 209 12.91 9.42 -65.08
C LYS A 209 13.63 8.37 -64.23
N GLU A 210 12.94 7.69 -63.31
CA GLU A 210 13.57 6.77 -62.37
C GLU A 210 13.29 5.29 -62.73
N ALA A 211 14.33 4.45 -62.65
CA ALA A 211 14.17 3.00 -62.79
C ALA A 211 13.31 2.47 -61.63
N GLY A 212 12.17 1.85 -61.95
CA GLY A 212 11.13 1.48 -61.01
C GLY A 212 9.77 2.16 -61.29
N GLU A 213 9.75 3.28 -62.03
CA GLU A 213 8.48 3.92 -62.46
C GLU A 213 7.74 3.15 -63.58
N TYR A 214 8.29 2.00 -64.00
CA TYR A 214 7.82 1.17 -65.12
C TYR A 214 6.79 0.11 -64.72
N ASP A 215 6.85 -0.41 -63.51
CA ASP A 215 6.00 -1.55 -63.07
C ASP A 215 4.53 -1.15 -62.92
N TYR A 216 4.28 0.11 -62.58
CA TYR A 216 2.96 0.72 -62.55
C TYR A 216 2.20 0.55 -63.88
N PHE A 217 2.89 0.74 -65.01
CA PHE A 217 2.29 0.73 -66.35
C PHE A 217 2.10 -0.68 -66.93
N GLN A 218 2.65 -1.72 -66.30
CA GLN A 218 2.48 -3.10 -66.79
C GLN A 218 1.02 -3.59 -66.65
N ASN A 219 0.26 -3.04 -65.69
CA ASN A 219 -1.09 -3.49 -65.34
C ASN A 219 -2.21 -2.47 -65.67
N VAL A 220 -1.89 -1.35 -66.34
CA VAL A 220 -2.87 -0.28 -66.66
C VAL A 220 -2.71 0.21 -68.09
N GLY A 221 -3.81 0.19 -68.86
CA GLY A 221 -3.80 0.65 -70.26
C GLY A 221 -3.40 2.11 -70.37
N THR A 222 -2.28 2.43 -71.02
CA THR A 222 -1.78 3.81 -71.08
C THR A 222 -1.38 4.21 -72.49
N TRP A 223 -1.91 5.36 -72.94
CA TRP A 223 -1.60 5.95 -74.25
C TRP A 223 -1.44 7.47 -74.15
N PHE A 224 -0.34 7.99 -74.68
CA PHE A 224 -0.05 9.42 -74.73
C PHE A 224 0.13 9.95 -76.16
N HIS A 225 -0.44 11.13 -76.44
CA HIS A 225 -0.33 11.84 -77.73
C HIS A 225 0.34 13.20 -77.57
N ALA A 226 1.29 13.52 -78.45
CA ALA A 226 1.93 14.84 -78.54
C ALA A 226 2.02 15.32 -80.00
N ASN A 227 2.07 16.65 -80.20
CA ASN A 227 2.31 17.26 -81.51
C ASN A 227 3.79 17.66 -81.59
N ARG A 228 4.50 17.14 -82.60
CA ARG A 228 5.94 17.37 -82.80
C ARG A 228 6.33 18.84 -82.95
N ASN A 229 5.41 19.69 -83.41
CA ASN A 229 5.63 21.10 -83.76
C ASN A 229 4.93 22.10 -82.81
N ASP A 230 4.63 21.71 -81.57
CA ASP A 230 3.91 22.58 -80.63
C ASP A 230 4.81 23.67 -80.01
N PRO A 231 4.63 24.97 -80.35
CA PRO A 231 5.52 26.05 -79.89
C PRO A 231 5.38 26.36 -78.39
N ASN A 232 4.27 25.96 -77.76
CA ASN A 232 4.06 26.13 -76.32
C ASN A 232 4.68 24.99 -75.48
N SER A 233 5.21 23.94 -76.12
CA SER A 233 5.85 22.79 -75.46
C SER A 233 7.34 23.03 -75.13
N SER A 234 7.77 24.28 -75.05
CA SER A 234 9.17 24.76 -75.06
C SER A 234 10.06 24.34 -73.87
N TYR A 235 9.64 23.37 -73.06
CA TYR A 235 10.48 22.68 -72.05
C TYR A 235 11.31 21.52 -72.62
N PHE A 236 11.15 21.16 -73.90
CA PHE A 236 11.80 20.00 -74.54
C PHE A 236 13.32 20.09 -74.78
N ARG A 237 14.05 21.01 -74.12
CA ARG A 237 15.50 21.24 -74.33
C ARG A 237 16.34 21.23 -73.04
N ALA A 238 16.42 20.10 -72.32
CA ALA A 238 17.57 19.79 -71.43
C ALA A 238 17.66 18.34 -70.86
N ARG A 239 18.76 17.67 -71.21
CA ARG A 239 19.61 16.75 -70.38
C ARG A 239 19.14 15.33 -69.97
N ILE A 240 19.68 14.37 -70.74
CA ILE A 240 20.53 13.18 -70.41
C ILE A 240 20.05 12.10 -69.41
N SER A 241 20.14 10.85 -69.90
CA SER A 241 20.02 9.52 -69.26
C SER A 241 18.65 9.09 -68.68
N GLY A 242 18.09 8.03 -69.26
CA GLY A 242 16.87 7.34 -68.80
C GLY A 242 15.63 7.67 -69.63
N VAL A 243 15.49 7.01 -70.80
CA VAL A 243 14.32 7.08 -71.73
C VAL A 243 13.86 8.51 -72.07
N THR A 244 14.50 9.11 -73.07
CA THR A 244 13.98 10.34 -73.68
C THR A 244 12.82 10.04 -74.62
N ILE A 245 11.66 10.70 -74.42
CA ILE A 245 10.67 10.88 -75.50
C ILE A 245 11.19 11.97 -76.45
N THR A 246 12.30 11.70 -77.14
CA THR A 246 12.86 12.58 -78.17
C THR A 246 12.13 12.39 -79.48
N GLY A 247 11.41 13.42 -79.93
CA GLY A 247 11.43 13.76 -81.34
C GLY A 247 12.84 14.26 -81.69
N VAL A 248 13.73 13.37 -82.13
CA VAL A 248 15.01 13.79 -82.72
C VAL A 248 14.71 14.43 -84.07
N GLY A 249 15.33 15.58 -84.32
CA GLY A 249 15.23 16.36 -85.54
C GLY A 249 16.35 17.39 -85.54
N ASP A 250 17.57 16.92 -85.79
CA ASP A 250 18.65 17.78 -86.24
C ASP A 250 18.26 18.31 -87.62
N ASP A 251 18.02 19.62 -87.74
CA ASP A 251 17.88 20.29 -89.04
C ASP A 251 18.35 21.75 -88.91
N ASN A 252 19.67 21.94 -88.94
CA ASN A 252 20.30 23.25 -89.14
C ASN A 252 20.16 23.70 -90.61
N ASN A 253 18.93 23.93 -91.08
CA ASN A 253 18.68 24.41 -92.44
C ASN A 253 17.74 25.63 -92.48
N PRO A 254 18.25 26.85 -92.73
CA PRO A 254 17.44 28.07 -92.80
C PRO A 254 16.47 28.16 -94.00
N SER A 255 16.46 27.19 -94.92
CA SER A 255 15.71 27.27 -96.18
C SER A 255 14.29 26.68 -96.14
N HIS A 256 13.91 25.96 -95.08
CA HIS A 256 12.54 25.44 -94.95
C HIS A 256 11.56 26.53 -94.51
N GLN A 257 10.86 27.12 -95.48
CA GLN A 257 9.73 28.02 -95.22
C GLN A 257 8.66 27.32 -94.39
N ARG A 258 8.16 28.01 -93.36
CA ARG A 258 7.13 27.53 -92.45
C ARG A 258 5.86 27.12 -93.20
N ASN A 259 5.62 25.81 -93.34
CA ASN A 259 4.30 25.28 -93.67
C ASN A 259 3.71 24.56 -92.45
N PRO A 260 2.80 25.17 -91.67
CA PRO A 260 2.21 24.57 -90.47
C PRO A 260 1.10 23.54 -90.82
N GLN A 261 1.35 22.68 -91.81
CA GLN A 261 0.39 21.75 -92.42
C GLN A 261 0.87 20.29 -92.51
N THR A 262 2.02 19.93 -91.94
CA THR A 262 2.39 18.52 -91.75
C THR A 262 1.95 18.04 -90.37
N ASP A 263 0.85 17.29 -90.35
CA ASP A 263 0.21 16.74 -89.14
C ASP A 263 0.98 15.55 -88.53
N GLU A 264 2.19 15.79 -88.02
CA GLU A 264 2.96 14.78 -87.28
C GLU A 264 2.57 14.76 -85.79
N ILE A 265 1.50 14.02 -85.52
CA ILE A 265 1.13 13.57 -84.16
C ILE A 265 1.94 12.31 -83.86
N GLU A 266 2.63 12.30 -82.72
CA GLU A 266 3.37 11.13 -82.25
C GLU A 266 2.57 10.40 -81.17
N HIS A 267 2.45 9.08 -81.35
CA HIS A 267 1.72 8.18 -80.46
C HIS A 267 2.70 7.33 -79.65
N TYR A 268 2.49 7.27 -78.33
CA TYR A 268 3.31 6.47 -77.43
C TYR A 268 2.43 5.55 -76.58
N ARG A 269 2.75 4.25 -76.61
CA ARG A 269 2.13 3.22 -75.79
C ARG A 269 3.20 2.55 -74.93
N PHE A 270 2.86 2.22 -73.69
CA PHE A 270 3.71 1.38 -72.85
C PHE A 270 3.44 -0.11 -73.11
N VAL A 271 4.49 -0.88 -73.38
CA VAL A 271 4.43 -2.34 -73.64
C VAL A 271 5.70 -2.99 -73.11
N ASN A 272 5.58 -4.08 -72.35
CA ASN A 272 6.69 -4.93 -71.89
C ASN A 272 7.87 -4.16 -71.27
N GLY A 273 7.58 -3.21 -70.37
CA GLY A 273 8.60 -2.43 -69.67
C GLY A 273 9.16 -1.22 -70.43
N ALA A 274 8.71 -0.97 -71.67
CA ALA A 274 9.23 0.11 -72.51
C ALA A 274 8.15 1.00 -73.14
N TRP A 275 8.48 2.28 -73.36
CA TRP A 275 7.69 3.19 -74.20
C TRP A 275 8.00 2.95 -75.67
N ILE A 276 6.98 2.56 -76.44
CA ILE A 276 7.09 2.33 -77.89
C ILE A 276 6.40 3.47 -78.63
N ARG A 277 7.14 4.14 -79.53
CA ARG A 277 6.60 5.07 -80.53
C ARG A 277 5.89 4.26 -81.61
N THR A 278 4.64 4.57 -81.90
CA THR A 278 3.83 3.86 -82.91
C THR A 278 3.41 4.81 -84.02
N ASP A 279 3.60 4.44 -85.29
CA ASP A 279 3.27 5.31 -86.43
C ASP A 279 1.75 5.37 -86.74
N SER A 280 0.93 4.53 -86.09
CA SER A 280 -0.54 4.57 -86.18
C SER A 280 -1.22 3.83 -85.03
N ILE A 281 -2.53 4.07 -84.84
CA ILE A 281 -3.41 3.25 -84.01
C ILE A 281 -3.71 1.96 -84.76
N ASN A 282 -2.89 0.93 -84.56
CA ASN A 282 -3.05 -0.37 -85.20
C ASN A 282 -3.47 -1.42 -84.16
N ILE A 283 -4.78 -1.56 -83.99
CA ILE A 283 -5.40 -2.56 -83.11
C ILE A 283 -5.88 -3.70 -84.00
N SER A 284 -5.16 -4.84 -83.96
CA SER A 284 -5.51 -6.10 -84.64
C SER A 284 -5.96 -5.99 -86.11
N GLY A 285 -5.05 -5.53 -86.99
CA GLY A 285 -4.94 -6.14 -88.32
C GLY A 285 -5.79 -5.58 -89.47
N THR A 286 -6.51 -4.47 -89.29
CA THR A 286 -7.12 -3.73 -90.42
C THR A 286 -6.49 -2.35 -90.60
N SER A 287 -5.63 -2.23 -91.62
CA SER A 287 -5.00 -0.98 -92.02
C SER A 287 -6.00 -0.05 -92.71
N PRO A 288 -5.94 1.26 -92.43
CA PRO A 288 -5.77 2.18 -93.56
C PRO A 288 -4.38 2.85 -93.56
N SER A 289 -3.84 2.93 -94.76
CA SER A 289 -2.58 3.61 -95.08
C SER A 289 -2.55 5.08 -94.64
N ASN A 290 -1.34 5.55 -94.34
CA ASN A 290 -0.87 6.95 -94.36
C ASN A 290 -1.94 8.03 -94.15
N LYS A 291 -1.96 8.61 -92.93
CA LYS A 291 -2.87 9.68 -92.41
C LYS A 291 -4.06 9.21 -91.57
N ALA A 292 -3.90 8.13 -90.79
CA ALA A 292 -4.81 7.81 -89.67
C ALA A 292 -4.69 8.85 -88.53
N LYS A 293 -5.20 10.07 -88.78
CA LYS A 293 -5.23 11.18 -87.81
C LYS A 293 -6.21 10.85 -86.69
N THR A 294 -5.67 10.63 -85.49
CA THR A 294 -6.50 10.37 -84.30
C THR A 294 -6.70 11.66 -83.48
N ILE A 295 -7.19 11.53 -82.25
CA ILE A 295 -8.16 12.40 -81.55
C ILE A 295 -7.55 12.65 -80.14
N ILE A 296 -7.83 13.67 -79.31
CA ILE A 296 -8.88 14.68 -79.09
C ILE A 296 -8.19 16.07 -79.04
N THR A 297 -8.65 17.10 -79.76
CA THR A 297 -8.09 18.48 -79.64
C THR A 297 -9.18 19.51 -79.32
N SER A 298 -8.96 20.33 -78.28
CA SER A 298 -9.86 21.44 -77.93
C SER A 298 -9.65 22.67 -78.82
N HIS A 299 -10.51 23.67 -78.66
CA HIS A 299 -10.62 24.82 -79.57
C HIS A 299 -9.39 25.77 -79.54
N ARG A 300 -9.26 26.59 -80.58
CA ARG A 300 -8.02 27.31 -80.98
C ARG A 300 -7.52 28.44 -80.05
N THR A 301 -8.10 28.60 -78.86
CA THR A 301 -7.80 29.70 -77.92
C THR A 301 -6.74 29.30 -76.89
N GLY A 302 -5.45 29.45 -77.24
CA GLY A 302 -4.36 29.20 -76.28
C GLY A 302 -2.93 29.07 -76.82
N GLY A 303 -2.71 29.15 -78.14
CA GLY A 303 -1.37 29.16 -78.76
C GLY A 303 -0.78 27.79 -79.14
N HIS A 304 -1.45 26.69 -78.82
CA HIS A 304 -1.08 25.37 -79.34
C HIS A 304 -1.41 25.27 -80.85
N SER A 305 -0.42 24.96 -81.69
CA SER A 305 -0.55 25.06 -83.15
C SER A 305 -1.03 23.75 -83.78
N VAL A 306 -2.35 23.55 -83.81
CA VAL A 306 -2.99 22.45 -84.56
C VAL A 306 -4.09 23.00 -85.49
N PRO A 307 -4.20 22.56 -86.76
CA PRO A 307 -5.27 23.00 -87.65
C PRO A 307 -6.61 22.32 -87.32
N THR A 308 -7.66 23.13 -87.20
CA THR A 308 -9.08 22.79 -87.45
C THR A 308 -9.62 21.46 -86.89
N THR A 309 -10.44 21.55 -85.84
CA THR A 309 -11.80 20.96 -85.76
C THR A 309 -12.04 19.71 -86.61
N LYS A 310 -11.27 18.66 -86.34
CA LYS A 310 -11.46 17.32 -86.90
C LYS A 310 -11.60 16.35 -85.73
N ILE A 311 -12.81 16.35 -85.18
CA ILE A 311 -13.32 15.24 -84.39
C ILE A 311 -13.46 14.10 -85.39
N PHE A 312 -12.43 13.26 -85.45
CA PHE A 312 -12.54 11.96 -86.11
C PHE A 312 -13.17 10.98 -85.12
N GLU A 313 -13.80 9.95 -85.68
CA GLU A 313 -14.82 9.17 -84.98
C GLU A 313 -14.44 7.70 -85.07
N ASN A 314 -13.25 7.36 -84.55
CA ASN A 314 -12.72 6.00 -84.63
C ASN A 314 -13.20 5.18 -83.43
N PRO A 315 -14.18 4.26 -83.59
CA PRO A 315 -14.72 3.46 -82.48
C PRO A 315 -13.65 2.57 -81.86
N LEU A 316 -12.67 2.10 -82.64
CA LEU A 316 -11.57 1.23 -82.18
C LEU A 316 -10.76 1.86 -81.02
N PHE A 317 -10.72 3.20 -80.92
CA PHE A 317 -10.10 3.88 -79.78
C PHE A 317 -10.90 3.70 -78.49
N TYR A 318 -12.23 3.79 -78.56
CA TYR A 318 -13.11 3.58 -77.41
C TYR A 318 -13.26 2.10 -77.07
N GLU A 319 -13.27 1.20 -78.07
CA GLU A 319 -13.14 -0.24 -77.86
C GLU A 319 -11.83 -0.56 -77.13
N TRP A 320 -10.70 0.00 -77.56
CA TRP A 320 -9.42 -0.14 -76.85
C TRP A 320 -9.52 0.40 -75.42
N LEU A 321 -9.96 1.64 -75.23
CA LEU A 321 -10.06 2.28 -73.91
C LEU A 321 -10.95 1.46 -72.95
N PHE A 322 -12.11 0.99 -73.42
CA PHE A 322 -13.08 0.24 -72.64
C PHE A 322 -12.81 -1.27 -72.61
N SER A 323 -11.87 -1.79 -73.39
CA SER A 323 -11.35 -3.16 -73.25
C SER A 323 -10.53 -3.33 -71.96
N PHE A 324 -9.90 -2.25 -71.47
CA PHE A 324 -9.27 -2.28 -70.17
C PHE A 324 -10.34 -2.35 -69.08
N ARG A 325 -10.28 -3.43 -68.32
CA ARG A 325 -10.74 -3.47 -66.94
C ARG A 325 -9.51 -3.42 -66.06
N ARG A 326 -9.63 -2.80 -64.90
CA ARG A 326 -8.63 -2.98 -63.85
C ARG A 326 -8.60 -4.46 -63.48
N ASN A 327 -7.41 -5.05 -63.39
CA ASN A 327 -7.23 -6.49 -63.19
C ASN A 327 -7.56 -6.88 -61.74
N PHE A 328 -8.86 -6.88 -61.45
CA PHE A 328 -9.47 -7.56 -60.34
C PHE A 328 -9.75 -8.99 -60.78
N ASP A 329 -8.81 -9.90 -60.53
CA ASP A 329 -9.15 -11.32 -60.46
C ASP A 329 -9.82 -11.56 -59.10
N ILE A 330 -11.04 -11.04 -58.99
CA ILE A 330 -12.02 -11.41 -57.97
C ILE A 330 -13.25 -11.92 -58.72
N GLN A 331 -13.37 -13.25 -58.75
CA GLN A 331 -14.66 -13.91 -58.54
C GLN A 331 -15.45 -13.10 -57.51
N PRO A 332 -16.76 -12.81 -57.70
CA PRO A 332 -17.46 -11.84 -56.86
C PRO A 332 -17.33 -12.20 -55.38
N THR A 333 -16.42 -11.51 -54.69
CA THR A 333 -15.99 -11.86 -53.35
C THR A 333 -17.11 -11.56 -52.37
N VAL A 334 -17.33 -12.50 -51.47
CA VAL A 334 -18.00 -12.24 -50.21
C VAL A 334 -16.91 -11.89 -49.22
N THR A 335 -16.79 -10.61 -48.87
CA THR A 335 -15.94 -10.17 -47.78
C THR A 335 -16.72 -10.38 -46.49
N VAL A 336 -16.30 -11.35 -45.70
CA VAL A 336 -16.81 -11.62 -44.35
C VAL A 336 -15.91 -10.90 -43.34
N GLN A 337 -16.53 -10.48 -42.24
CA GLN A 337 -15.85 -10.08 -41.02
C GLN A 337 -16.53 -10.83 -39.88
N ALA A 338 -15.82 -11.71 -39.17
CA ALA A 338 -16.34 -12.43 -38.00
C ALA A 338 -16.46 -11.51 -36.77
N GLY A 339 -15.93 -10.30 -36.86
CA GLY A 339 -15.80 -9.35 -35.76
C GLY A 339 -14.35 -9.32 -35.28
N ASN A 340 -14.07 -8.48 -34.27
CA ASN A 340 -12.73 -8.45 -33.68
C ASN A 340 -12.55 -9.63 -32.73
N ASP A 341 -11.33 -10.17 -32.69
CA ASP A 341 -10.87 -11.06 -31.63
C ASP A 341 -11.15 -10.46 -30.26
N ALA A 342 -11.51 -11.31 -29.29
CA ALA A 342 -11.91 -10.87 -27.97
C ALA A 342 -11.44 -11.82 -26.88
N THR A 343 -11.15 -11.24 -25.72
CA THR A 343 -10.88 -11.98 -24.48
C THR A 343 -12.06 -11.85 -23.55
N ILE A 344 -12.53 -12.97 -23.01
CA ILE A 344 -13.45 -13.02 -21.87
C ILE A 344 -12.77 -13.74 -20.71
N THR A 345 -13.16 -13.38 -19.49
CA THR A 345 -12.63 -13.98 -18.26
C THR A 345 -13.75 -14.78 -17.60
N LEU A 346 -13.46 -16.02 -17.15
CA LEU A 346 -14.39 -16.76 -16.29
C LEU A 346 -14.74 -15.90 -15.04
N PRO A 347 -15.94 -16.04 -14.44
CA PRO A 347 -17.01 -16.99 -14.74
C PRO A 347 -17.85 -16.63 -15.98
N THR A 348 -17.49 -15.61 -16.76
CA THR A 348 -18.17 -15.30 -18.03
C THR A 348 -17.88 -16.39 -19.06
N ASN A 349 -18.81 -17.33 -19.22
CA ASN A 349 -18.71 -18.49 -20.12
C ASN A 349 -19.57 -18.35 -21.40
N THR A 350 -19.87 -17.10 -21.78
CA THR A 350 -20.70 -16.76 -22.94
C THR A 350 -20.13 -15.55 -23.68
N TYR A 351 -20.23 -15.54 -25.00
CA TYR A 351 -19.85 -14.39 -25.83
C TYR A 351 -20.84 -14.22 -26.99
N THR A 352 -21.08 -12.99 -27.42
CA THR A 352 -21.90 -12.70 -28.61
C THR A 352 -20.98 -12.44 -29.78
N LEU A 353 -20.90 -13.40 -30.70
CA LEU A 353 -20.24 -13.23 -31.98
C LEU A 353 -21.08 -12.24 -32.81
N VAL A 354 -20.44 -11.21 -33.37
CA VAL A 354 -21.08 -10.16 -34.18
C VAL A 354 -20.30 -10.02 -35.47
N GLY A 355 -20.69 -10.81 -36.45
CA GLY A 355 -20.10 -10.76 -37.78
C GLY A 355 -20.93 -9.91 -38.74
N SER A 356 -20.31 -9.57 -39.85
CA SER A 356 -20.95 -8.99 -41.02
C SER A 356 -20.41 -9.65 -42.28
N ALA A 357 -21.16 -9.56 -43.37
CA ALA A 357 -20.63 -9.90 -44.69
C ALA A 357 -21.18 -8.92 -45.72
N SER A 358 -20.37 -8.67 -46.75
CA SER A 358 -20.76 -7.91 -47.92
C SER A 358 -20.33 -8.68 -49.16
N SER A 359 -21.20 -8.72 -50.18
CA SER A 359 -20.80 -9.19 -51.49
C SER A 359 -20.44 -8.00 -52.37
N SER A 360 -19.37 -8.14 -53.14
CA SER A 360 -19.06 -7.21 -54.24
C SER A 360 -20.15 -7.24 -55.34
N ASP A 361 -20.93 -8.32 -55.40
CA ASP A 361 -22.21 -8.38 -56.11
C ASP A 361 -23.36 -7.93 -55.18
N THR A 362 -23.71 -6.65 -55.28
CA THR A 362 -24.77 -6.03 -54.47
C THR A 362 -26.19 -6.56 -54.74
N ALA A 363 -26.38 -7.45 -55.72
CA ALA A 363 -27.67 -8.11 -55.98
C ALA A 363 -27.78 -9.49 -55.31
N ALA A 364 -26.69 -10.06 -54.80
CA ALA A 364 -26.70 -11.37 -54.18
C ALA A 364 -27.24 -11.34 -52.73
N THR A 365 -28.14 -12.26 -52.39
CA THR A 365 -28.57 -12.44 -51.00
C THR A 365 -27.54 -13.28 -50.25
N LEU A 366 -27.19 -12.86 -49.02
CA LEU A 366 -26.23 -13.55 -48.16
C LEU A 366 -26.93 -14.45 -47.14
N THR A 367 -26.47 -15.69 -47.01
CA THR A 367 -26.78 -16.58 -45.88
C THR A 367 -25.53 -16.78 -45.01
N TYR A 368 -25.72 -16.87 -43.71
CA TYR A 368 -24.64 -16.96 -42.73
C TYR A 368 -24.62 -18.36 -42.09
N GLN A 369 -23.44 -18.83 -41.71
CA GLN A 369 -23.24 -20.03 -40.91
C GLN A 369 -22.00 -19.85 -40.03
N TRP A 370 -22.21 -19.90 -38.72
CA TRP A 370 -21.16 -19.98 -37.72
C TRP A 370 -20.78 -21.45 -37.45
N THR A 371 -19.49 -21.71 -37.36
CA THR A 371 -18.91 -22.99 -36.91
C THR A 371 -17.84 -22.73 -35.84
N GLN A 372 -17.58 -23.74 -35.02
CA GLN A 372 -16.41 -23.76 -34.15
C GLN A 372 -15.37 -24.66 -34.80
N GLU A 373 -14.22 -24.11 -35.18
CA GLU A 373 -13.13 -24.84 -35.81
C GLU A 373 -12.22 -25.49 -34.77
N THR A 374 -11.90 -24.75 -33.71
CA THR A 374 -11.07 -25.24 -32.60
C THR A 374 -11.58 -24.75 -31.25
N GLY A 375 -11.19 -25.44 -30.18
CA GLY A 375 -11.43 -25.00 -28.80
C GLY A 375 -11.25 -26.14 -27.78
N PRO A 376 -11.08 -25.80 -26.49
CA PRO A 376 -10.88 -26.77 -25.40
C PRO A 376 -12.09 -27.68 -25.13
N ASN A 377 -13.30 -27.24 -25.49
CA ASN A 377 -14.51 -28.06 -25.54
C ASN A 377 -15.38 -27.66 -26.75
N THR A 378 -16.51 -28.36 -26.95
CA THR A 378 -17.54 -27.93 -27.93
C THR A 378 -18.51 -26.93 -27.28
N ALA A 379 -18.50 -25.68 -27.77
CA ALA A 379 -19.40 -24.62 -27.36
C ALA A 379 -20.81 -24.80 -27.96
N THR A 380 -21.83 -24.24 -27.30
CA THR A 380 -23.20 -24.22 -27.81
C THR A 380 -23.50 -22.91 -28.55
N LEU A 381 -23.70 -22.98 -29.86
CA LEU A 381 -24.11 -21.84 -30.69
C LEU A 381 -25.65 -21.77 -30.74
N VAL A 382 -26.25 -20.68 -30.25
CA VAL A 382 -27.72 -20.59 -30.09
C VAL A 382 -28.46 -20.35 -31.41
N ASN A 383 -27.93 -19.51 -32.31
CA ASN A 383 -28.54 -19.19 -33.60
C ASN A 383 -27.46 -19.05 -34.70
N ALA A 384 -26.73 -20.14 -34.96
CA ALA A 384 -25.56 -20.15 -35.84
C ALA A 384 -25.78 -19.64 -37.28
N THR A 385 -27.03 -19.53 -37.75
CA THR A 385 -27.37 -19.04 -39.10
C THR A 385 -27.62 -17.52 -39.20
N GLN A 386 -27.44 -16.78 -38.11
CA GLN A 386 -27.55 -15.32 -38.09
C GLN A 386 -26.17 -14.65 -38.13
N ALA A 387 -26.09 -13.44 -38.67
CA ALA A 387 -24.86 -12.65 -38.70
C ALA A 387 -24.28 -12.41 -37.28
N SER A 388 -25.15 -12.32 -36.27
CA SER A 388 -24.77 -12.35 -34.85
C SER A 388 -25.40 -13.54 -34.13
N THR A 389 -24.62 -14.25 -33.32
CA THR A 389 -25.07 -15.39 -32.50
C THR A 389 -24.43 -15.35 -31.12
N LEU A 390 -25.17 -15.84 -30.11
CA LEU A 390 -24.61 -16.12 -28.79
C LEU A 390 -23.93 -17.49 -28.81
N VAL A 391 -22.72 -17.57 -28.25
CA VAL A 391 -22.04 -18.83 -27.90
C VAL A 391 -22.00 -18.98 -26.38
N THR A 392 -22.24 -20.20 -25.89
CA THR A 392 -22.34 -20.50 -24.45
C THR A 392 -21.65 -21.81 -24.09
N GLY A 393 -21.34 -22.00 -22.80
CA GLY A 393 -20.68 -23.22 -22.31
C GLY A 393 -19.17 -23.22 -22.55
N LEU A 394 -18.58 -22.03 -22.68
CA LEU A 394 -17.13 -21.87 -22.85
C LEU A 394 -16.37 -22.21 -21.56
N VAL A 395 -15.18 -22.78 -21.70
CA VAL A 395 -14.22 -23.08 -20.61
C VAL A 395 -12.88 -22.45 -20.94
N GLU A 396 -11.94 -22.43 -19.99
CA GLU A 396 -10.61 -21.86 -20.18
C GLU A 396 -9.91 -22.39 -21.44
N GLY A 397 -9.35 -21.47 -22.24
CA GLY A 397 -8.59 -21.74 -23.46
C GLY A 397 -9.03 -20.88 -24.64
N THR A 398 -8.36 -21.06 -25.77
CA THR A 398 -8.63 -20.30 -27.01
C THR A 398 -9.58 -21.07 -27.92
N TYR A 399 -10.62 -20.39 -28.41
CA TYR A 399 -11.56 -20.89 -29.41
C TYR A 399 -11.36 -20.14 -30.73
N THR A 400 -11.41 -20.85 -31.84
CA THR A 400 -11.57 -20.25 -33.17
C THR A 400 -12.98 -20.50 -33.65
N PHE A 401 -13.77 -19.44 -33.84
CA PHE A 401 -15.08 -19.52 -34.48
C PHE A 401 -14.98 -18.95 -35.89
N GLN A 402 -15.46 -19.68 -36.88
CA GLN A 402 -15.50 -19.23 -38.26
C GLN A 402 -16.92 -18.76 -38.60
N LEU A 403 -17.03 -17.57 -39.19
CA LEU A 403 -18.24 -17.16 -39.91
C LEU A 403 -18.02 -17.45 -41.38
N MET A 404 -18.84 -18.33 -41.96
CA MET A 404 -18.99 -18.44 -43.40
C MET A 404 -20.22 -17.66 -43.85
N ALA A 405 -20.10 -16.87 -44.92
CA ALA A 405 -21.25 -16.30 -45.62
C ALA A 405 -21.25 -16.74 -47.09
N ASN A 406 -22.43 -17.16 -47.57
CA ASN A 406 -22.64 -17.64 -48.94
C ASN A 406 -23.55 -16.67 -49.68
N ALA A 407 -23.14 -16.24 -50.86
CA ALA A 407 -23.93 -15.43 -51.78
C ALA A 407 -24.77 -16.33 -52.70
N SER A 408 -25.98 -15.88 -53.05
CA SER A 408 -26.89 -16.61 -53.94
C SER A 408 -26.38 -16.81 -55.38
N ASN A 409 -25.28 -16.16 -55.76
CA ASN A 409 -24.58 -16.36 -57.03
C ASN A 409 -23.56 -17.52 -56.99
N GLY A 410 -23.41 -18.19 -55.84
CA GLY A 410 -22.54 -19.37 -55.66
C GLY A 410 -21.15 -19.07 -55.12
N THR A 411 -20.79 -17.80 -54.86
CA THR A 411 -19.55 -17.49 -54.14
C THR A 411 -19.76 -17.52 -52.63
N SER A 412 -18.68 -17.81 -51.91
CA SER A 412 -18.64 -17.77 -50.46
C SER A 412 -17.39 -17.04 -50.00
N GLY A 413 -17.43 -16.64 -48.74
CA GLY A 413 -16.28 -16.17 -48.00
C GLY A 413 -16.40 -16.69 -46.58
N SER A 414 -15.26 -16.78 -45.91
CA SER A 414 -15.22 -16.99 -44.47
C SER A 414 -14.23 -16.04 -43.83
N ASP A 415 -14.45 -15.78 -42.55
CA ASP A 415 -13.52 -15.08 -41.68
C ASP A 415 -13.57 -15.75 -40.30
N GLU A 416 -12.49 -15.62 -39.54
CA GLU A 416 -12.35 -16.26 -38.22
C GLU A 416 -12.22 -15.21 -37.13
N VAL A 417 -12.83 -15.49 -35.98
CA VAL A 417 -12.67 -14.70 -34.76
C VAL A 417 -12.18 -15.61 -33.64
N ILE A 418 -11.12 -15.16 -32.99
CA ILE A 418 -10.47 -15.83 -31.88
C ILE A 418 -11.11 -15.31 -30.58
N ILE A 419 -11.73 -16.21 -29.84
CA ILE A 419 -12.24 -15.93 -28.49
C ILE A 419 -11.30 -16.61 -27.49
N THR A 420 -10.48 -15.80 -26.81
CA THR A 420 -9.65 -16.29 -25.71
C THR A 420 -10.47 -16.25 -24.43
N VAL A 421 -10.75 -17.42 -23.86
CA VAL A 421 -11.35 -17.53 -22.54
C VAL A 421 -10.20 -17.63 -21.55
N ALA A 422 -9.83 -16.49 -20.99
CA ALA A 422 -8.88 -16.46 -19.90
C ALA A 422 -9.49 -17.22 -18.70
N PRO A 423 -8.66 -17.91 -17.89
CA PRO A 423 -9.08 -18.36 -16.57
C PRO A 423 -9.66 -17.20 -15.77
N ASP A 424 -10.43 -17.51 -14.73
CA ASP A 424 -10.66 -16.54 -13.64
C ASP A 424 -9.37 -16.46 -12.82
N THR A 425 -8.33 -15.88 -13.42
CA THR A 425 -7.25 -15.25 -12.69
C THR A 425 -7.82 -13.95 -12.15
N PRO A 426 -8.15 -13.84 -10.85
CA PRO A 426 -8.10 -12.55 -10.21
C PRO A 426 -6.77 -11.89 -10.59
N ALA A 427 -6.82 -10.60 -10.92
CA ALA A 427 -5.61 -9.81 -11.05
C ALA A 427 -4.80 -10.03 -9.79
N ASN A 428 -3.56 -10.50 -9.95
CA ASN A 428 -2.67 -10.80 -8.86
C ASN A 428 -2.63 -9.59 -7.92
N LEU A 429 -3.02 -9.81 -6.67
CA LEU A 429 -2.92 -8.81 -5.64
C LEU A 429 -1.51 -8.92 -5.08
N PRO A 430 -0.76 -7.81 -4.95
CA PRO A 430 0.54 -7.87 -4.29
C PRO A 430 0.42 -8.55 -2.93
N PRO A 431 1.42 -9.35 -2.53
CA PRO A 431 1.32 -10.14 -1.31
C PRO A 431 1.08 -9.23 -0.11
N VAL A 432 0.41 -9.75 0.92
CA VAL A 432 0.26 -9.04 2.19
C VAL A 432 1.32 -9.58 3.13
N ALA A 433 2.42 -8.84 3.26
CA ALA A 433 3.40 -9.04 4.32
C ALA A 433 2.71 -8.93 5.69
N ASN A 434 3.10 -9.82 6.60
CA ASN A 434 2.65 -9.82 7.98
C ASN A 434 3.83 -10.31 8.82
N ALA A 435 4.56 -9.39 9.45
CA ALA A 435 5.76 -9.66 10.24
C ALA A 435 5.43 -10.24 11.63
N GLY A 436 4.15 -10.46 11.94
CA GLY A 436 3.67 -10.90 13.23
C GLY A 436 3.36 -9.73 14.18
N ASN A 437 3.03 -10.05 15.43
CA ASN A 437 2.83 -9.03 16.46
C ASN A 437 4.16 -8.59 17.05
N ASP A 438 4.26 -7.31 17.43
CA ASP A 438 5.35 -6.79 18.26
C ASP A 438 5.61 -7.68 19.48
N GLN A 439 6.88 -7.89 19.77
CA GLN A 439 7.36 -8.80 20.79
C GLN A 439 8.04 -8.01 21.91
N THR A 440 7.92 -8.49 23.14
CA THR A 440 8.63 -7.93 24.29
C THR A 440 9.46 -9.03 24.93
N LEU A 441 10.78 -8.84 24.94
CA LEU A 441 11.71 -9.67 25.68
C LEU A 441 12.18 -8.94 26.94
N VAL A 442 12.67 -9.71 27.90
CA VAL A 442 13.25 -9.22 29.15
C VAL A 442 14.52 -10.03 29.37
N LEU A 443 15.66 -9.35 29.56
CA LEU A 443 16.92 -10.06 29.82
C LEU A 443 16.78 -11.01 31.04
N PRO A 444 17.44 -12.19 31.05
CA PRO A 444 18.46 -12.63 30.09
C PRO A 444 17.94 -13.18 28.76
N THR A 445 16.62 -13.24 28.52
CA THR A 445 16.08 -13.62 27.21
C THR A 445 16.39 -12.52 26.18
N ASN A 446 17.38 -12.79 25.34
CA ASN A 446 17.87 -11.89 24.28
C ASN A 446 17.74 -12.49 22.87
N SER A 447 16.87 -13.49 22.72
CA SER A 447 16.56 -14.18 21.48
C SER A 447 15.07 -14.46 21.35
N THR A 448 14.59 -14.51 20.11
CA THR A 448 13.19 -14.80 19.79
C THR A 448 13.02 -15.24 18.33
N THR A 449 11.82 -15.70 17.98
CA THR A 449 11.43 -16.09 16.63
C THR A 449 10.63 -14.97 15.97
N LEU A 450 11.02 -14.54 14.78
CA LEU A 450 10.22 -13.68 13.92
C LEU A 450 9.36 -14.57 13.03
N ASP A 451 8.04 -14.42 13.06
CA ASP A 451 7.10 -15.33 12.38
C ASP A 451 6.27 -14.58 11.33
N GLY A 452 6.70 -14.72 10.09
CA GLY A 452 6.10 -14.17 8.89
C GLY A 452 5.12 -15.11 8.21
N SER A 453 4.87 -16.30 8.78
CA SER A 453 3.98 -17.32 8.18
C SER A 453 2.51 -16.90 8.12
N GLY A 454 2.15 -15.82 8.80
CA GLY A 454 0.86 -15.14 8.67
C GLY A 454 0.73 -14.25 7.44
N SER A 455 1.78 -14.14 6.60
CA SER A 455 1.73 -13.42 5.32
C SER A 455 0.87 -14.19 4.32
N THR A 456 0.11 -13.48 3.49
CA THR A 456 -0.88 -14.09 2.59
C THR A 456 -0.82 -13.50 1.19
N ASP A 457 -1.00 -14.36 0.20
CA ASP A 457 -1.00 -14.00 -1.22
C ASP A 457 -2.04 -14.85 -1.97
N ASP A 458 -2.56 -14.39 -3.12
CA ASP A 458 -3.57 -15.15 -3.89
C ASP A 458 -2.97 -16.18 -4.87
N LYS A 459 -1.67 -16.10 -5.19
CA LYS A 459 -0.93 -17.07 -6.01
C LYS A 459 0.06 -17.92 -5.20
N GLY A 460 0.54 -17.39 -4.07
CA GLY A 460 1.47 -18.00 -3.14
C GLY A 460 2.82 -17.26 -3.07
N ILE A 461 3.32 -17.09 -1.84
CA ILE A 461 4.61 -16.45 -1.55
C ILE A 461 5.75 -17.40 -1.91
N VAL A 462 6.78 -16.90 -2.62
CA VAL A 462 7.96 -17.67 -3.05
C VAL A 462 9.23 -17.35 -2.28
N SER A 463 9.34 -16.17 -1.68
CA SER A 463 10.47 -15.80 -0.82
C SER A 463 10.04 -14.94 0.35
N TYR A 464 10.80 -15.07 1.42
CA TYR A 464 10.78 -14.22 2.60
C TYR A 464 12.18 -13.61 2.73
N GLN A 465 12.29 -12.38 3.19
CA GLN A 465 13.57 -11.76 3.53
C GLN A 465 13.40 -10.91 4.78
N TRP A 466 14.14 -11.27 5.82
CA TRP A 466 14.21 -10.53 7.08
C TRP A 466 15.47 -9.67 7.13
N GLU A 467 15.33 -8.40 7.52
CA GLU A 467 16.45 -7.51 7.83
C GLU A 467 16.22 -6.69 9.09
N LEU A 468 17.32 -6.38 9.81
CA LEU A 468 17.32 -5.44 10.94
C LEU A 468 17.36 -4.01 10.39
N VAL A 469 16.30 -3.24 10.63
CA VAL A 469 16.19 -1.83 10.18
C VAL A 469 16.77 -0.87 11.21
N SER A 470 16.55 -1.14 12.49
CA SER A 470 17.08 -0.33 13.59
C SER A 470 17.22 -1.17 14.86
N GLY A 471 18.23 -0.87 15.67
CA GLY A 471 18.41 -1.45 16.99
C GLY A 471 18.93 -0.37 17.93
N ASN A 472 18.01 0.33 18.59
CA ASN A 472 18.34 1.40 19.53
C ASN A 472 18.45 0.83 20.93
N THR A 473 19.63 0.88 21.55
CA THR A 473 19.77 0.67 22.99
C THR A 473 18.99 1.73 23.78
N ALA A 474 18.89 1.59 25.11
CA ALA A 474 18.47 2.72 25.93
C ALA A 474 19.39 3.92 25.62
N ALA A 475 18.82 5.10 25.38
CA ALA A 475 19.59 6.29 25.02
C ALA A 475 20.62 6.60 26.12
N LEU A 476 21.90 6.61 25.74
CA LEU A 476 23.03 6.90 26.64
C LEU A 476 22.91 8.30 27.24
N GLN A 477 22.25 9.20 26.50
CA GLN A 477 22.01 10.59 26.85
C GLN A 477 20.78 11.09 26.08
N THR A 478 19.88 11.76 26.77
CA THR A 478 18.69 12.41 26.20
C THR A 478 18.69 13.89 26.57
N VAL A 479 18.63 14.77 25.57
CA VAL A 479 18.55 16.23 25.75
C VAL A 479 17.21 16.72 25.21
N LEU A 480 16.43 17.40 26.07
CA LEU A 480 15.13 17.96 25.71
C LEU A 480 15.24 19.47 25.44
N VAL A 481 14.75 19.93 24.29
CA VAL A 481 14.83 21.33 23.85
C VAL A 481 13.44 21.91 23.58
N ASN A 482 13.09 22.99 24.30
CA ASN A 482 11.82 23.71 24.17
C ASN A 482 12.05 25.08 23.52
N PHE A 483 11.49 25.32 22.33
CA PHE A 483 11.61 26.58 21.59
C PHE A 483 10.50 27.56 21.97
N THR A 484 10.77 28.33 23.02
CA THR A 484 9.75 29.06 23.79
C THR A 484 10.00 30.57 23.81
N SER A 485 9.67 31.28 24.89
CA SER A 485 9.86 32.72 25.02
C SER A 485 10.26 33.12 26.44
N THR A 486 10.57 34.40 26.63
CA THR A 486 10.83 34.99 27.95
C THR A 486 9.58 35.09 28.84
N GLN A 487 8.40 34.67 28.38
CA GLN A 487 7.21 34.58 29.23
C GLN A 487 7.27 33.31 30.09
N THR A 488 7.16 33.47 31.41
CA THR A 488 7.28 32.38 32.40
C THR A 488 6.22 31.29 32.27
N ASN A 489 5.09 31.56 31.62
CA ASN A 489 4.04 30.57 31.31
C ASN A 489 4.37 29.66 30.11
N GLY A 490 5.50 29.89 29.44
CA GLY A 490 6.00 29.05 28.33
C GLY A 490 7.22 28.23 28.68
N GLN A 491 7.81 28.45 29.85
CA GLN A 491 9.02 27.75 30.27
C GLN A 491 8.59 26.43 30.90
N ALA A 492 8.91 25.33 30.22
CA ALA A 492 8.69 24.00 30.73
C ALA A 492 9.67 23.72 31.90
N PRO A 493 9.27 22.96 32.93
CA PRO A 493 10.15 22.66 34.05
C PRO A 493 11.37 21.81 33.61
N ALA A 494 12.38 21.71 34.48
CA ALA A 494 13.48 20.77 34.26
C ALA A 494 12.93 19.34 34.03
N PRO A 495 13.48 18.57 33.07
CA PRO A 495 14.78 18.77 32.42
C PRO A 495 14.75 19.53 31.07
N TRP A 496 13.71 20.29 30.75
CA TRP A 496 13.66 21.04 29.48
C TRP A 496 14.68 22.20 29.41
N ASN A 497 15.51 22.20 28.36
CA ASN A 497 16.33 23.34 27.98
C ASN A 497 15.45 24.37 27.25
N ASN A 498 15.14 25.48 27.92
CA ASN A 498 14.21 26.47 27.41
C ASN A 498 14.92 27.55 26.58
N PHE A 499 14.82 27.46 25.25
CA PHE A 499 15.33 28.47 24.33
C PHE A 499 14.39 29.67 24.36
N THR A 500 14.82 30.75 25.01
CA THR A 500 14.01 31.97 25.18
C THR A 500 14.46 33.12 24.28
N ALA A 501 15.70 33.07 23.80
CA ALA A 501 16.26 34.01 22.84
C ALA A 501 15.81 33.63 21.41
N VAL A 502 14.95 34.48 20.83
CA VAL A 502 14.51 34.30 19.43
C VAL A 502 15.68 34.54 18.48
N PRO A 503 16.01 33.60 17.56
CA PRO A 503 17.11 33.74 16.59
C PRO A 503 16.88 34.83 15.53
N LYS A 504 16.82 36.10 15.92
CA LYS A 504 16.61 37.22 14.98
C LYS A 504 17.83 37.52 14.11
N THR A 505 18.97 36.93 14.44
CA THR A 505 20.25 37.01 13.73
C THR A 505 20.83 35.62 13.56
N SER A 506 21.46 35.39 12.40
CA SER A 506 22.25 34.18 12.10
C SER A 506 23.30 33.92 13.19
N GLY A 507 23.48 32.65 13.58
CA GLY A 507 24.46 32.23 14.59
C GLY A 507 23.98 32.34 16.04
N THR A 508 22.67 32.42 16.29
CA THR A 508 22.14 32.37 17.67
C THR A 508 22.23 30.93 18.19
N GLN A 509 22.82 30.72 19.37
CA GLN A 509 23.14 29.41 19.91
C GLN A 509 22.90 29.38 21.43
N GLU A 510 22.46 28.24 21.95
CA GLU A 510 22.59 27.92 23.37
C GLU A 510 23.59 26.77 23.51
N ASP A 511 24.58 26.96 24.40
CA ASP A 511 25.72 26.07 24.59
C ASP A 511 25.53 25.14 25.78
N ASN A 512 26.11 23.94 25.69
CA ASN A 512 26.21 22.97 26.78
C ASN A 512 24.86 22.63 27.43
N LEU A 513 23.92 22.16 26.61
CA LEU A 513 22.56 21.80 27.03
C LEU A 513 22.60 20.72 28.12
N GLN A 514 21.61 20.72 29.00
CA GLN A 514 21.47 19.72 30.06
C GLN A 514 20.72 18.48 29.57
N ASP A 515 21.12 17.30 30.03
CA ASP A 515 20.39 16.06 29.79
C ASP A 515 19.25 15.84 30.81
N THR A 516 18.48 14.77 30.62
CA THR A 516 17.37 14.37 31.50
C THR A 516 17.79 14.05 32.94
N GLN A 517 19.09 13.87 33.22
CA GLN A 517 19.65 13.68 34.56
C GLN A 517 20.13 15.01 35.18
N GLY A 518 19.98 16.13 34.46
CA GLY A 518 20.45 17.46 34.85
C GLY A 518 21.96 17.66 34.69
N GLN A 519 22.67 16.75 34.02
CA GLN A 519 24.10 16.90 33.76
C GLN A 519 24.31 17.81 32.55
N THR A 520 25.36 18.63 32.62
CA THR A 520 25.74 19.53 31.52
C THR A 520 26.48 18.74 30.44
N THR A 521 25.96 18.75 29.22
CA THR A 521 26.51 18.00 28.08
C THR A 521 27.41 18.89 27.21
N ALA A 522 28.10 18.31 26.22
CA ALA A 522 28.76 19.08 25.16
C ALA A 522 27.79 19.51 24.03
N ILE A 523 26.57 18.97 24.03
CA ILE A 523 25.58 19.18 22.96
C ILE A 523 25.10 20.63 23.02
N SER A 524 25.13 21.30 21.87
CA SER A 524 24.71 22.68 21.69
C SER A 524 23.83 22.79 20.44
N VAL A 525 22.87 23.71 20.41
CA VAL A 525 22.01 23.93 19.22
C VAL A 525 22.16 25.36 18.72
N GLN A 526 22.57 25.48 17.46
CA GLN A 526 22.82 26.74 16.76
C GLN A 526 21.81 26.94 15.62
N PHE A 527 21.18 28.10 15.58
CA PHE A 527 20.36 28.53 14.46
C PHE A 527 21.23 29.23 13.41
N VAL A 528 21.41 28.60 12.25
CA VAL A 528 22.22 29.14 11.15
C VAL A 528 21.49 30.30 10.48
N ASP A 529 20.20 30.13 10.22
CA ASP A 529 19.33 31.16 9.66
C ASP A 529 18.59 31.97 10.73
N PRO A 530 18.08 33.18 10.42
CA PRO A 530 17.21 33.91 11.32
C PRO A 530 15.77 33.38 11.32
N TRP A 531 15.21 33.12 12.51
CA TRP A 531 13.85 32.64 12.73
C TRP A 531 12.94 33.68 13.40
N GLN A 532 11.62 33.49 13.28
CA GLN A 532 10.61 34.25 14.00
C GLN A 532 10.04 33.42 15.15
N ASN A 533 9.45 34.08 16.14
CA ASN A 533 8.72 33.44 17.24
C ASN A 533 7.34 34.07 17.34
N ARG A 534 6.30 33.24 17.50
CA ARG A 534 4.90 33.68 17.55
C ARG A 534 4.42 34.02 18.97
N ALA A 535 5.27 33.89 19.99
CA ALA A 535 4.92 33.95 21.41
C ALA A 535 4.23 35.24 21.91
N ASN A 536 4.36 36.36 21.19
CA ASN A 536 3.79 37.64 21.60
C ASN A 536 2.37 37.90 21.04
N ASN A 537 1.76 36.94 20.35
CA ASN A 537 0.35 37.04 19.93
C ASN A 537 -0.54 36.15 20.82
N PRO A 538 -1.37 36.72 21.71
CA PRO A 538 -2.23 35.94 22.61
C PRO A 538 -3.31 35.12 21.87
N ASN A 539 -3.56 35.41 20.59
CA ASN A 539 -4.59 34.75 19.77
C ASN A 539 -4.02 33.73 18.77
N SER A 540 -2.73 33.34 18.88
CA SER A 540 -2.11 32.47 17.86
C SER A 540 -0.90 31.64 18.32
N GLY A 541 -0.91 31.16 19.57
CA GLY A 541 0.08 30.19 20.08
C GLY A 541 -0.13 28.78 19.53
N GLY A 542 0.61 27.80 20.05
CA GLY A 542 0.25 26.39 19.89
C GLY A 542 -0.89 25.97 20.83
N MET A 543 -1.21 24.68 20.84
CA MET A 543 -2.35 24.16 21.61
C MET A 543 -2.12 24.24 23.12
N GLN A 544 -3.20 24.09 23.87
CA GLN A 544 -3.21 23.83 25.31
C GLN A 544 -4.33 22.83 25.58
N THR A 545 -4.03 21.85 26.43
CA THR A 545 -4.98 20.83 26.90
C THR A 545 -5.72 21.30 28.16
N GLY A 546 -5.07 22.13 28.98
CA GLY A 546 -5.57 22.64 30.25
C GLY A 546 -5.22 21.77 31.46
N ASP A 547 -4.74 20.55 31.22
CA ASP A 547 -4.41 19.53 32.23
C ASP A 547 -3.07 18.80 31.94
N ASN A 548 -2.29 19.29 30.97
CA ASN A 548 -1.05 18.67 30.45
C ASN A 548 -1.27 17.28 29.81
N SER A 549 -2.44 16.97 29.25
CA SER A 549 -2.71 15.68 28.59
C SER A 549 -2.11 15.53 27.18
N GLY A 550 -1.18 16.41 26.78
CA GLY A 550 -0.49 16.33 25.49
C GLY A 550 0.67 15.31 25.52
N VAL A 551 1.32 15.11 24.37
CA VAL A 551 2.57 14.34 24.29
C VAL A 551 3.71 14.97 25.11
N TYR A 552 3.63 16.29 25.32
CA TYR A 552 4.44 17.06 26.27
C TYR A 552 3.52 17.98 27.10
N GLU A 553 4.09 18.68 28.08
CA GLU A 553 3.35 19.59 28.95
C GLU A 553 2.85 20.83 28.19
N ASP A 554 1.77 21.48 28.67
CA ASP A 554 1.17 22.62 27.96
C ASP A 554 2.17 23.77 27.71
N GLN A 555 3.20 23.93 28.54
CA GLN A 555 4.28 24.91 28.30
C GLN A 555 5.04 24.66 26.99
N VAL A 556 5.25 23.39 26.61
CA VAL A 556 5.93 22.96 25.39
C VAL A 556 5.00 23.06 24.18
N LEU A 557 3.72 22.73 24.36
CA LEU A 557 2.70 22.89 23.31
C LEU A 557 2.41 24.37 22.98
N ARG A 558 2.58 25.27 23.95
CA ARG A 558 2.11 26.68 23.86
C ARG A 558 2.87 27.54 22.85
N TYR A 559 4.16 27.30 22.63
CA TYR A 559 5.02 28.18 21.84
C TYR A 559 5.78 27.44 20.74
N PHE A 560 6.24 28.21 19.75
CA PHE A 560 6.98 27.70 18.61
C PHE A 560 7.74 28.81 17.88
N TYR A 561 8.87 28.42 17.28
CA TYR A 561 9.57 29.22 16.27
C TYR A 561 9.01 28.90 14.89
N TYR A 562 8.98 29.88 13.98
CA TYR A 562 8.48 29.69 12.62
C TYR A 562 9.14 30.64 11.61
N PHE A 563 8.88 30.38 10.33
CA PHE A 563 9.12 31.33 9.26
C PHE A 563 8.14 31.10 8.10
N GLU A 564 7.78 32.19 7.42
CA GLU A 564 6.98 32.16 6.21
C GLU A 564 7.87 32.07 4.96
N ARG A 565 7.35 31.41 3.91
CA ARG A 565 8.05 31.24 2.62
C ARG A 565 8.38 32.56 1.90
N THR A 566 7.77 33.67 2.33
CA THR A 566 8.10 35.04 1.87
C THR A 566 9.53 35.47 2.23
N LEU A 567 10.23 34.75 3.12
CA LEU A 567 11.57 35.08 3.60
C LEU A 567 12.66 34.09 3.17
N ALA A 568 12.35 32.80 3.03
CA ALA A 568 13.23 31.75 2.53
C ALA A 568 12.40 30.48 2.21
N THR A 569 12.91 29.58 1.35
CA THR A 569 12.26 28.27 1.09
C THR A 569 12.64 27.18 2.10
N THR A 570 13.84 27.27 2.66
CA THR A 570 14.42 26.34 3.65
C THR A 570 15.19 27.17 4.67
N ARG A 571 15.30 26.69 5.91
CA ARG A 571 16.21 27.21 6.93
C ARG A 571 16.99 26.10 7.59
N SER A 572 18.22 26.37 8.00
CA SER A 572 19.06 25.40 8.68
C SER A 572 19.24 25.73 10.17
N MET A 573 19.32 24.67 10.97
CA MET A 573 19.83 24.66 12.34
C MET A 573 20.86 23.53 12.46
N LYS A 574 21.80 23.67 13.40
CA LYS A 574 22.85 22.70 13.67
C LYS A 574 22.76 22.22 15.11
N ILE A 575 23.00 20.93 15.31
CA ILE A 575 23.39 20.37 16.59
C ILE A 575 24.90 20.14 16.53
N THR A 576 25.64 20.63 17.52
CA THR A 576 27.11 20.55 17.58
C THR A 576 27.57 19.94 18.90
N GLY A 577 28.80 19.41 18.95
CA GLY A 577 29.33 18.75 20.15
C GLY A 577 28.87 17.31 20.30
N LEU A 578 28.44 16.68 19.20
CA LEU A 578 28.08 15.27 19.12
C LEU A 578 29.34 14.41 19.04
N VAL A 579 29.28 13.20 19.61
CA VAL A 579 30.41 12.28 19.64
C VAL A 579 30.41 11.43 18.37
N THR A 580 31.52 11.45 17.63
CA THR A 580 31.60 10.89 16.26
C THR A 580 31.58 9.35 16.18
N ASP A 581 31.61 8.65 17.32
CA ASP A 581 31.47 7.18 17.41
C ASP A 581 30.08 6.74 17.91
N LYS A 582 29.12 7.68 17.97
CA LYS A 582 27.73 7.46 18.34
C LYS A 582 26.81 7.69 17.14
N VAL A 583 25.62 7.10 17.20
CA VAL A 583 24.50 7.44 16.33
C VAL A 583 23.42 8.14 17.14
N TYR A 584 22.63 8.99 16.49
CA TYR A 584 21.65 9.82 17.15
C TYR A 584 20.23 9.60 16.60
N SER A 585 19.24 9.81 17.46
CA SER A 585 17.84 9.96 17.04
C SER A 585 17.36 11.37 17.40
N LEU A 586 16.63 12.00 16.47
CA LEU A 586 16.09 13.35 16.59
C LEU A 586 14.57 13.30 16.44
N THR A 587 13.85 13.56 17.53
CA THR A 587 12.38 13.60 17.55
C THR A 587 11.91 15.05 17.54
N PHE A 588 11.10 15.39 16.53
CA PHE A 588 10.57 16.73 16.28
C PHE A 588 9.11 16.82 16.72
N PHE A 589 8.76 17.96 17.33
CA PHE A 589 7.38 18.27 17.70
C PHE A 589 7.02 19.71 17.40
N ASN A 590 5.82 19.89 16.84
CA ASN A 590 5.24 21.18 16.50
C ASN A 590 3.78 21.23 16.95
N SER A 591 3.36 22.35 17.56
CA SER A 591 1.96 22.66 17.79
C SER A 591 1.65 24.10 17.40
N ALA A 592 0.61 24.32 16.59
CA ALA A 592 0.19 25.64 16.17
C ALA A 592 -1.33 25.76 16.00
N SER A 593 -1.90 26.82 16.58
CA SER A 593 -3.22 27.32 16.19
C SER A 593 -3.06 28.34 15.04
N PHE A 594 -3.22 27.85 13.81
CA PHE A 594 -3.36 28.71 12.64
C PHE A 594 -4.85 28.85 12.30
N GLY A 595 -5.29 30.06 11.95
CA GLY A 595 -6.59 30.25 11.30
C GLY A 595 -6.55 29.65 9.89
N ASN A 596 -7.68 29.09 9.42
CA ASN A 596 -7.89 28.20 8.26
C ASN A 596 -7.39 28.62 6.84
N ASN A 597 -6.36 29.45 6.70
CA ASN A 597 -5.98 30.10 5.43
C ASN A 597 -4.60 29.68 4.86
N GLY A 598 -3.97 28.58 5.31
CA GLY A 598 -2.66 28.16 4.82
C GLY A 598 -2.35 26.67 4.98
N VAL A 599 -1.28 26.21 4.30
CA VAL A 599 -0.69 24.86 4.43
C VAL A 599 0.56 24.98 5.29
N TYR A 600 0.58 24.27 6.42
CA TYR A 600 1.59 24.45 7.50
C TYR A 600 2.44 23.21 7.78
N VAL A 601 2.27 22.14 7.02
CA VAL A 601 3.07 20.91 7.15
C VAL A 601 4.55 21.26 7.00
N THR A 602 5.34 20.89 7.99
CA THR A 602 6.77 21.17 8.07
C THR A 602 7.56 19.90 7.77
N ASN A 603 8.53 20.00 6.87
CA ASN A 603 9.50 18.95 6.58
C ASN A 603 10.77 19.20 7.40
N PHE A 604 11.30 18.14 8.00
CA PHE A 604 12.59 18.10 8.67
C PHE A 604 13.50 17.13 7.94
N THR A 605 14.67 17.58 7.50
CA THR A 605 15.63 16.78 6.72
C THR A 605 16.98 16.76 7.43
N VAL A 606 17.53 15.57 7.68
CA VAL A 606 18.86 15.36 8.28
C VAL A 606 19.55 14.23 7.54
N ASN A 607 20.82 14.42 7.15
CA ASN A 607 21.59 13.47 6.34
C ASN A 607 20.87 12.97 5.06
N GLY A 608 19.96 13.78 4.50
CA GLY A 608 19.13 13.45 3.33
C GLY A 608 17.79 12.75 3.64
N SER A 609 17.66 12.13 4.82
CA SER A 609 16.40 11.53 5.28
C SER A 609 15.42 12.61 5.72
N THR A 610 14.14 12.49 5.34
CA THR A 610 13.11 13.53 5.57
C THR A 610 11.86 12.97 6.24
N VAL A 611 11.38 13.66 7.29
CA VAL A 611 10.06 13.43 7.92
C VAL A 611 9.19 14.68 7.83
N SER A 612 7.86 14.51 7.91
CA SER A 612 6.89 15.61 7.76
C SER A 612 5.87 15.62 8.90
N LEU A 613 5.60 16.78 9.50
CA LEU A 613 4.63 16.94 10.59
C LEU A 613 3.66 18.10 10.31
N ASP A 614 2.36 17.86 10.45
CA ASP A 614 1.34 18.91 10.47
C ASP A 614 1.22 19.51 11.88
N PRO A 615 1.55 20.79 12.10
CA PRO A 615 1.41 21.43 13.41
C PRO A 615 -0.04 21.77 13.79
N THR A 616 -0.98 21.69 12.85
CA THR A 616 -2.33 22.27 12.97
C THR A 616 -3.14 21.58 14.07
N ASN A 617 -3.35 22.30 15.18
CA ASN A 617 -4.00 21.80 16.40
C ASN A 617 -3.36 20.51 16.98
N ASN A 618 -2.09 20.25 16.67
CA ASN A 618 -1.40 19.05 17.12
C ASN A 618 -1.17 19.07 18.64
N THR A 619 -1.58 18.00 19.33
CA THR A 619 -1.36 17.81 20.78
C THR A 619 -0.66 16.49 21.10
N GLN A 620 -0.45 15.59 20.12
CA GLN A 620 -0.02 14.21 20.36
C GLN A 620 1.05 13.69 19.40
N ASN A 621 1.11 14.18 18.16
CA ASN A 621 1.93 13.57 17.12
C ASN A 621 3.36 14.15 17.11
N THR A 622 4.35 13.28 17.09
CA THR A 622 5.77 13.60 16.85
C THR A 622 6.25 12.91 15.58
N VAL A 623 7.44 13.27 15.09
CA VAL A 623 8.14 12.52 14.02
C VAL A 623 9.61 12.40 14.35
N THR A 624 10.24 11.26 14.01
CA THR A 624 11.61 10.95 14.43
C THR A 624 12.47 10.57 13.23
N LEU A 625 13.72 11.06 13.21
CA LEU A 625 14.79 10.58 12.34
C LEU A 625 15.84 9.87 13.20
N SER A 626 16.10 8.59 12.93
CA SER A 626 17.00 7.73 13.71
C SER A 626 18.27 7.36 12.92
N ASN A 627 19.24 6.70 13.58
CA ASN A 627 20.52 6.25 13.00
C ASN A 627 21.35 7.39 12.37
N LEU A 628 21.24 8.61 12.90
CA LEU A 628 21.93 9.79 12.39
C LEU A 628 23.38 9.82 12.87
N ALA A 629 24.32 9.45 12.01
CA ALA A 629 25.75 9.66 12.24
C ALA A 629 26.09 11.15 12.08
N PRO A 630 26.76 11.79 13.06
CA PRO A 630 27.26 13.16 12.91
C PRO A 630 28.43 13.20 11.92
N ASP A 631 28.74 14.39 11.42
CA ASP A 631 29.89 14.60 10.53
C ASP A 631 31.23 14.52 11.28
N ALA A 632 32.33 14.68 10.54
CA ALA A 632 33.69 14.63 11.09
C ALA A 632 34.04 15.78 12.06
N GLN A 633 33.14 16.73 12.27
CA GLN A 633 33.25 17.83 13.25
C GLN A 633 32.38 17.57 14.49
N GLY A 634 31.58 16.50 14.51
CA GLY A 634 30.60 16.24 15.56
C GLY A 634 29.34 17.10 15.40
N GLU A 635 28.94 17.38 14.16
CA GLU A 635 27.75 18.19 13.85
C GLU A 635 26.67 17.38 13.10
N LEU A 636 25.41 17.73 13.33
CA LEU A 636 24.26 17.34 12.50
C LEU A 636 23.56 18.62 12.02
N THR A 637 23.42 18.77 10.71
CA THR A 637 22.64 19.86 10.12
C THR A 637 21.21 19.41 9.85
N ILE A 638 20.24 20.15 10.39
CA ILE A 638 18.80 19.96 10.18
C ILE A 638 18.33 21.06 9.23
N GLU A 639 17.83 20.65 8.06
CA GLU A 639 17.10 21.53 7.16
C GLU A 639 15.61 21.47 7.47
N VAL A 640 14.97 22.63 7.59
CA VAL A 640 13.54 22.77 7.86
C VAL A 640 12.90 23.54 6.71
N ALA A 641 11.81 23.02 6.14
CA ALA A 641 11.13 23.62 4.99
C ALA A 641 9.60 23.44 5.05
N PRO A 642 8.79 24.35 4.51
CA PRO A 642 7.37 24.11 4.30
C PRO A 642 7.16 23.05 3.21
N ASN A 643 6.26 22.08 3.45
CA ASN A 643 5.92 21.01 2.48
C ASN A 643 5.31 21.55 1.17
N SER A 644 4.86 22.81 1.13
CA SER A 644 4.15 23.41 0.00
C SER A 644 4.91 24.54 -0.69
N THR A 645 4.92 24.52 -2.02
CA THR A 645 5.43 25.59 -2.90
C THR A 645 4.41 26.71 -3.17
N LEU A 646 3.35 26.80 -2.38
CA LEU A 646 2.38 27.91 -2.42
C LEU A 646 2.89 29.17 -1.71
N SER A 647 2.36 30.34 -2.06
CA SER A 647 2.68 31.59 -1.36
C SER A 647 1.89 31.65 -0.05
N GLY A 648 2.55 32.01 1.06
CA GLY A 648 1.96 31.99 2.41
C GLY A 648 2.08 30.66 3.18
N ALA A 649 2.73 29.65 2.60
CA ALA A 649 3.14 28.46 3.37
C ALA A 649 4.19 28.85 4.42
N ALA A 650 4.17 28.18 5.58
CA ALA A 650 5.11 28.40 6.67
C ALA A 650 5.55 27.08 7.30
N ALA A 651 6.73 27.08 7.91
CA ALA A 651 7.29 25.97 8.67
C ALA A 651 7.56 26.40 10.11
N SER A 652 7.51 25.45 11.05
CA SER A 652 7.62 25.71 12.49
C SER A 652 8.39 24.65 13.25
N ILE A 653 8.84 24.96 14.48
CA ILE A 653 9.31 23.99 15.47
C ILE A 653 8.90 24.42 16.89
N SER A 654 8.32 23.50 17.68
CA SER A 654 8.00 23.72 19.11
C SER A 654 9.06 23.10 20.02
N ALA A 655 9.44 21.85 19.74
CA ALA A 655 10.43 21.12 20.52
C ALA A 655 11.27 20.17 19.67
N LEU A 656 12.45 19.84 20.19
CA LEU A 656 13.38 18.86 19.67
C LEU A 656 13.88 18.00 20.83
N VAL A 657 13.86 16.68 20.65
CA VAL A 657 14.48 15.70 21.54
C VAL A 657 15.68 15.10 20.82
N ILE A 658 16.83 15.08 21.48
CA ILE A 658 18.11 14.58 20.97
C ILE A 658 18.52 13.39 21.82
N GLU A 659 18.68 12.22 21.20
CA GLU A 659 19.04 10.98 21.90
C GLU A 659 20.31 10.37 21.29
N ALA A 660 21.25 9.94 22.14
CA ALA A 660 22.54 9.38 21.76
C ALA A 660 22.61 7.87 22.01
N PHE A 661 23.19 7.10 21.10
CA PHE A 661 23.28 5.64 21.15
C PHE A 661 24.68 5.15 20.74
N ASP A 662 25.11 3.99 21.25
CA ASP A 662 26.36 3.35 20.81
C ASP A 662 26.26 2.86 19.35
N ALA A 663 27.25 3.19 18.52
CA ALA A 663 27.23 2.78 17.11
C ALA A 663 27.52 1.28 16.84
N ASN A 664 27.80 0.48 17.89
CA ASN A 664 28.27 -0.90 17.74
C ASN A 664 27.13 -1.93 17.86
N GLN A 665 26.49 -2.27 16.75
CA GLN A 665 25.55 -3.41 16.64
C GLN A 665 26.25 -4.78 16.46
N SER A 666 27.50 -4.92 16.90
CA SER A 666 28.28 -6.16 16.76
C SER A 666 27.89 -7.21 17.80
N GLY A 667 26.80 -7.94 17.54
CA GLY A 667 26.36 -9.05 18.38
C GLY A 667 25.04 -9.71 17.96
N ILE A 668 24.16 -8.98 17.28
CA ILE A 668 22.87 -9.51 16.82
C ILE A 668 23.12 -10.54 15.71
N GLN A 669 22.57 -11.74 15.85
CA GLN A 669 22.58 -12.80 14.85
C GLN A 669 21.15 -13.05 14.37
N LEU A 670 20.94 -12.96 13.06
CA LEU A 670 19.70 -13.31 12.39
C LEU A 670 19.97 -14.56 11.52
N THR A 671 19.37 -15.70 11.86
CA THR A 671 19.47 -16.94 11.07
C THR A 671 18.13 -17.26 10.43
N ASP A 672 18.16 -18.03 9.35
CA ASP A 672 16.97 -18.40 8.57
C ASP A 672 16.21 -17.16 8.06
N ALA A 673 16.97 -16.08 7.77
CA ALA A 673 16.45 -14.80 7.31
C ALA A 673 15.75 -14.86 5.95
N ASP A 674 15.95 -15.94 5.18
CA ASP A 674 15.28 -16.24 3.91
C ASP A 674 14.01 -17.12 4.07
N GLN A 675 13.63 -17.44 5.31
CA GLN A 675 12.49 -18.29 5.65
C GLN A 675 11.32 -17.51 6.25
N ALA A 676 10.13 -18.11 6.20
CA ALA A 676 8.93 -17.56 6.85
C ALA A 676 9.10 -17.40 8.37
N ILE A 677 9.93 -18.23 9.01
CA ILE A 677 10.27 -18.11 10.44
C ILE A 677 11.79 -17.91 10.54
N ALA A 678 12.22 -16.71 10.94
CA ALA A 678 13.61 -16.40 11.22
C ALA A 678 13.89 -16.47 12.74
N GLN A 679 15.13 -16.77 13.11
CA GLN A 679 15.60 -16.70 14.49
C GLN A 679 16.47 -15.47 14.67
N VAL A 680 16.20 -14.66 15.69
CA VAL A 680 17.09 -13.57 16.10
C VAL A 680 17.62 -13.80 17.50
N SER A 681 18.90 -13.53 17.73
CA SER A 681 19.58 -13.70 19.01
C SER A 681 20.68 -12.66 19.22
N GLY A 682 21.13 -12.51 20.47
CA GLY A 682 22.15 -11.51 20.81
C GLY A 682 21.62 -10.07 20.83
N LEU A 683 20.30 -9.90 20.99
CA LEU A 683 19.67 -8.58 21.08
C LEU A 683 20.08 -7.87 22.39
N PRO A 684 20.76 -6.71 22.35
CA PRO A 684 20.97 -5.92 23.55
C PRO A 684 19.63 -5.34 24.03
N VAL A 685 19.62 -4.81 25.25
CA VAL A 685 18.57 -3.89 25.73
C VAL A 685 18.26 -2.88 24.64
N GLY A 686 17.00 -2.65 24.31
CA GLY A 686 16.61 -1.70 23.28
C GLY A 686 15.35 -2.04 22.51
N GLN A 687 14.94 -1.11 21.65
CA GLN A 687 13.92 -1.34 20.63
C GLN A 687 14.62 -1.79 19.34
N HIS A 688 14.28 -2.98 18.85
CA HIS A 688 14.82 -3.52 17.60
C HIS A 688 13.70 -3.71 16.59
N THR A 689 13.79 -3.05 15.44
CA THR A 689 12.79 -3.15 14.37
C THR A 689 13.33 -4.04 13.27
N PHE A 690 12.60 -5.11 12.97
CA PHE A 690 12.86 -6.00 11.86
C PHE A 690 11.84 -5.75 10.77
N LYS A 691 12.28 -5.77 9.52
CA LYS A 691 11.41 -5.74 8.36
C LYS A 691 11.37 -7.12 7.73
N LEU A 692 10.18 -7.57 7.39
CA LEU A 692 9.92 -8.68 6.50
C LEU A 692 9.56 -8.12 5.13
N THR A 693 10.30 -8.51 4.11
CA THR A 693 9.89 -8.39 2.70
C THR A 693 9.43 -9.77 2.22
N VAL A 694 8.27 -9.85 1.57
CA VAL A 694 7.78 -11.07 0.90
C VAL A 694 7.59 -10.82 -0.59
N MET A 695 7.85 -11.83 -1.41
CA MET A 695 7.63 -11.81 -2.85
C MET A 695 6.66 -12.92 -3.27
N ASP A 696 5.76 -12.63 -4.20
CA ASP A 696 4.85 -13.61 -4.80
C ASP A 696 5.48 -14.35 -6.00
N LEU A 697 4.70 -15.29 -6.59
CA LEU A 697 5.11 -16.09 -7.74
C LEU A 697 5.28 -15.28 -9.04
N GLU A 698 4.78 -14.05 -9.10
CA GLU A 698 4.79 -13.17 -10.29
C GLU A 698 5.88 -12.08 -10.19
N GLY A 699 6.46 -11.86 -9.01
CA GLY A 699 7.59 -10.98 -8.74
C GLY A 699 7.23 -9.65 -8.07
N GLU A 700 6.01 -9.47 -7.59
CA GLU A 700 5.62 -8.29 -6.80
C GLU A 700 6.01 -8.48 -5.32
N GLU A 701 6.40 -7.38 -4.67
CA GLU A 701 6.90 -7.38 -3.30
C GLU A 701 5.98 -6.60 -2.34
N SER A 702 6.03 -6.99 -1.06
CA SER A 702 5.38 -6.28 0.03
C SER A 702 6.23 -6.32 1.29
N GLU A 703 6.13 -5.27 2.10
CA GLU A 703 6.93 -5.10 3.31
C GLU A 703 6.03 -4.89 4.54
N ASP A 704 6.42 -5.48 5.67
CA ASP A 704 5.85 -5.21 6.99
C ASP A 704 6.96 -5.21 8.05
N THR A 705 6.71 -4.61 9.22
CA THR A 705 7.71 -4.48 10.28
C THR A 705 7.21 -4.99 11.62
N VAL A 706 8.07 -5.70 12.34
CA VAL A 706 7.84 -6.13 13.72
C VAL A 706 8.87 -5.51 14.65
N VAL A 707 8.41 -4.99 15.78
CA VAL A 707 9.27 -4.48 16.85
C VAL A 707 9.53 -5.57 17.88
N VAL A 708 10.79 -5.87 18.14
CA VAL A 708 11.24 -6.62 19.31
C VAL A 708 11.79 -5.64 20.35
N GLN A 709 10.96 -5.31 21.34
CA GLN A 709 11.35 -4.53 22.50
C GLN A 709 12.07 -5.43 23.50
N VAL A 710 13.40 -5.36 23.56
CA VAL A 710 14.19 -6.00 24.61
C VAL A 710 14.33 -5.03 25.76
N ASN A 711 13.51 -5.19 26.79
CA ASN A 711 13.76 -4.48 28.02
C ASN A 711 14.99 -5.09 28.70
N GLU A 712 15.69 -4.29 29.51
CA GLU A 712 16.48 -4.87 30.58
C GLU A 712 15.62 -5.87 31.36
N SER A 713 16.28 -6.76 32.10
CA SER A 713 15.74 -7.05 33.42
C SER A 713 15.79 -5.72 34.18
N THR A 714 14.79 -4.87 33.93
CA THR A 714 14.41 -3.86 34.90
C THR A 714 14.34 -4.65 36.19
N GLY A 715 15.06 -4.20 37.21
CA GLY A 715 14.77 -4.52 38.60
C GLY A 715 13.39 -3.94 38.95
N ASN A 716 12.35 -4.36 38.22
CA ASN A 716 10.95 -4.22 38.54
C ASN A 716 10.80 -5.06 39.78
N THR A 717 11.07 -4.43 40.92
CA THR A 717 11.22 -5.10 42.20
C THR A 717 9.81 -5.37 42.76
N LEU A 718 9.04 -6.12 42.01
CA LEU A 718 7.73 -6.70 42.34
C LEU A 718 7.72 -8.18 41.94
N GLN A 719 8.86 -8.84 42.10
CA GLN A 719 9.00 -10.29 42.07
C GLN A 719 9.57 -10.79 43.39
N LYS A 720 8.70 -11.30 44.26
CA LYS A 720 9.09 -12.21 45.35
C LYS A 720 8.21 -13.45 45.47
N THR A 721 7.09 -13.59 44.74
CA THR A 721 6.30 -14.84 44.77
C THR A 721 5.48 -15.07 43.49
N VAL A 722 5.68 -16.23 42.86
CA VAL A 722 4.85 -16.78 41.78
C VAL A 722 4.25 -18.11 42.25
N GLN A 723 2.95 -18.32 42.01
CA GLN A 723 2.22 -19.50 42.50
C GLN A 723 1.63 -20.28 41.31
N ILE A 724 1.79 -21.60 41.30
CA ILE A 724 1.39 -22.49 40.19
C ILE A 724 0.52 -23.61 40.74
N ASN A 725 -0.62 -23.84 40.07
CA ASN A 725 -1.61 -24.85 40.40
C ASN A 725 -1.68 -25.89 39.27
N PHE A 726 -1.37 -27.15 39.57
CA PHE A 726 -1.36 -28.25 38.60
C PHE A 726 -2.76 -28.87 38.47
N THR A 727 -3.71 -28.04 38.06
CA THR A 727 -5.15 -28.36 37.97
C THR A 727 -5.50 -29.26 36.78
N PRO A 728 -6.32 -30.30 36.97
CA PRO A 728 -7.09 -30.93 35.89
C PRO A 728 -8.22 -30.02 35.35
N THR A 729 -8.62 -30.22 34.09
CA THR A 729 -9.61 -29.42 33.30
C THR A 729 -11.03 -29.24 33.87
N THR A 730 -11.31 -29.72 35.09
CA THR A 730 -12.67 -29.89 35.64
C THR A 730 -12.83 -29.36 37.06
N LEU A 731 -11.79 -28.72 37.62
CA LEU A 731 -11.82 -28.09 38.94
C LEU A 731 -11.96 -26.57 38.83
N THR A 732 -12.47 -25.96 39.89
CA THR A 732 -12.48 -24.50 40.07
C THR A 732 -11.06 -23.98 40.31
N SER A 733 -10.73 -22.83 39.72
CA SER A 733 -9.44 -22.16 39.94
C SER A 733 -9.22 -21.79 41.41
N ALA A 734 -7.96 -21.83 41.85
CA ALA A 734 -7.49 -21.43 43.17
C ALA A 734 -7.48 -19.90 43.41
N GLY A 735 -7.87 -19.10 42.40
CA GLY A 735 -8.03 -17.66 42.50
C GLY A 735 -7.09 -16.87 41.58
N PRO A 736 -7.27 -15.54 41.48
CA PRO A 736 -6.58 -14.71 40.49
C PRO A 736 -5.06 -14.59 40.67
N GLN A 737 -4.52 -15.07 41.79
CA GLN A 737 -3.10 -15.07 42.15
C GLN A 737 -2.38 -16.38 41.75
N TRP A 738 -3.13 -17.42 41.35
CA TRP A 738 -2.59 -18.73 40.97
C TRP A 738 -2.52 -18.90 39.45
N ASN A 739 -1.39 -19.42 38.97
CA ASN A 739 -1.19 -19.78 37.57
C ASN A 739 -1.66 -21.21 37.34
N GLU A 740 -2.80 -21.34 36.66
CA GLU A 740 -3.44 -22.63 36.39
C GLU A 740 -2.83 -23.32 35.16
N THR A 741 -2.39 -24.58 35.30
CA THR A 741 -1.99 -25.38 34.13
C THR A 741 -3.18 -25.75 33.22
N ASN A 742 -4.43 -25.52 33.69
CA ASN A 742 -5.67 -25.77 32.96
C ASN A 742 -5.78 -27.21 32.37
N GLY A 743 -5.13 -28.18 33.02
CA GLY A 743 -5.12 -29.58 32.63
C GLY A 743 -4.12 -29.96 31.54
N SER A 744 -3.29 -29.03 31.05
CA SER A 744 -2.22 -29.31 30.11
C SER A 744 -1.07 -30.05 30.80
N SER A 745 -0.86 -31.32 30.44
CA SER A 745 0.11 -32.21 31.08
C SER A 745 1.05 -32.90 30.07
N ASN A 746 1.19 -32.32 28.88
CA ASN A 746 2.06 -32.83 27.81
C ASN A 746 3.49 -32.27 27.94
N ALA A 747 4.47 -32.97 27.38
CA ALA A 747 5.82 -32.43 27.21
C ALA A 747 5.81 -31.22 26.26
N GLY A 748 6.69 -30.24 26.49
CA GLY A 748 6.74 -28.97 25.76
C GLY A 748 5.62 -27.99 26.11
N PHE A 749 4.76 -28.30 27.10
CA PHE A 749 3.76 -27.34 27.57
C PHE A 749 4.42 -26.21 28.37
N THR A 750 4.16 -24.97 27.98
CA THR A 750 4.65 -23.76 28.64
C THR A 750 3.54 -22.97 29.35
N LEU A 751 3.88 -22.42 30.51
CA LEU A 751 3.19 -21.29 31.14
C LEU A 751 4.13 -20.09 31.09
N SER A 752 3.94 -19.23 30.10
CA SER A 752 4.74 -18.00 29.93
C SER A 752 4.17 -16.82 30.73
N ASN A 753 5.04 -15.89 31.14
CA ASN A 753 4.67 -14.63 31.79
C ASN A 753 3.79 -14.81 33.04
N MET A 754 4.15 -15.78 33.91
CA MET A 754 3.32 -16.21 35.03
C MET A 754 3.04 -15.06 36.01
N LYS A 755 1.83 -15.01 36.54
CA LYS A 755 1.39 -13.97 37.46
C LYS A 755 2.02 -14.08 38.84
N ASN A 756 2.41 -12.94 39.41
CA ASN A 756 2.80 -12.82 40.81
C ASN A 756 1.57 -12.81 41.74
N THR A 757 1.80 -12.79 43.05
CA THR A 757 0.75 -12.68 44.08
C THR A 757 -0.03 -11.34 44.05
N GLN A 758 0.35 -10.37 43.23
CA GLN A 758 -0.43 -9.14 42.98
C GLN A 758 -1.29 -9.24 41.70
N GLY A 759 -1.23 -10.38 40.98
CA GLY A 759 -1.98 -10.62 39.74
C GLY A 759 -1.34 -10.01 38.48
N GLN A 760 -0.12 -9.46 38.60
CA GLN A 760 0.66 -8.89 37.51
C GLN A 760 1.54 -9.96 36.86
N ASN A 761 1.75 -9.90 35.55
CA ASN A 761 2.65 -10.83 34.85
C ASN A 761 4.11 -10.59 35.29
N SER A 762 4.85 -11.67 35.56
CA SER A 762 6.29 -11.66 35.83
C SER A 762 7.09 -12.15 34.62
N SER A 763 8.42 -12.04 34.66
CA SER A 763 9.32 -12.68 33.68
C SER A 763 9.35 -14.21 33.79
N VAL A 764 8.95 -14.76 34.95
CA VAL A 764 9.07 -16.19 35.24
C VAL A 764 8.13 -17.00 34.35
N SER A 765 8.70 -17.97 33.66
CA SER A 765 7.99 -18.93 32.82
C SER A 765 8.30 -20.37 33.26
N MET A 766 7.38 -21.30 33.05
CA MET A 766 7.55 -22.73 33.34
C MET A 766 7.34 -23.56 32.08
N GLU A 767 8.12 -24.63 31.91
CA GLU A 767 7.98 -25.65 30.88
C GLU A 767 7.97 -27.05 31.49
N LEU A 768 7.03 -27.89 31.05
CA LEU A 768 7.05 -29.33 31.33
C LEU A 768 7.94 -30.03 30.29
N LEU A 769 9.15 -30.43 30.66
CA LEU A 769 10.06 -31.14 29.75
C LEU A 769 9.56 -32.56 29.44
N ASP A 770 8.79 -33.15 30.35
CA ASP A 770 8.23 -34.50 30.24
C ASP A 770 6.70 -34.51 30.39
N ALA A 771 6.05 -35.52 29.81
CA ALA A 771 4.60 -35.69 29.92
C ALA A 771 4.15 -36.35 31.24
N TRP A 772 3.10 -35.81 31.85
CA TRP A 772 2.52 -36.22 33.12
C TRP A 772 1.10 -36.80 32.95
N SER A 773 0.73 -37.76 33.79
CA SER A 773 -0.68 -38.11 34.01
C SER A 773 -1.31 -37.13 35.00
N ARG A 774 -2.63 -36.91 34.95
CA ARG A 774 -3.35 -35.99 35.85
C ARG A 774 -4.62 -36.63 36.40
N LYS A 775 -4.99 -36.30 37.65
CA LYS A 775 -6.20 -36.82 38.28
C LYS A 775 -6.75 -35.87 39.35
N ILE A 776 -8.05 -35.98 39.62
CA ILE A 776 -8.74 -35.33 40.73
C ILE A 776 -8.67 -36.22 41.98
N GLY A 777 -8.22 -35.66 43.10
CA GLY A 777 -8.27 -36.24 44.44
C GLY A 777 -9.59 -35.95 45.18
N GLY A 778 -9.73 -36.47 46.40
CA GLY A 778 -10.85 -36.09 47.28
C GLY A 778 -10.58 -34.79 48.05
N GLN A 779 -11.65 -34.06 48.39
CA GLN A 779 -11.59 -32.82 49.16
C GLN A 779 -11.33 -33.06 50.66
N THR A 780 -10.66 -32.11 51.30
CA THR A 780 -10.57 -31.93 52.75
C THR A 780 -11.29 -30.63 53.15
N THR A 781 -11.85 -30.56 54.36
CA THR A 781 -12.89 -29.57 54.70
C THR A 781 -12.40 -28.30 55.42
N SER A 782 -11.09 -28.06 55.52
CA SER A 782 -10.51 -26.85 56.16
C SER A 782 -9.50 -26.17 55.23
N ASN A 783 -9.57 -24.83 55.09
CA ASN A 783 -8.55 -24.02 54.42
C ASN A 783 -7.44 -23.66 55.43
N GLU A 784 -6.66 -24.66 55.82
CA GLU A 784 -5.46 -24.51 56.66
C GLU A 784 -4.22 -24.75 55.78
N GLY A 785 -3.15 -23.99 56.03
CA GLY A 785 -1.89 -24.03 55.25
C GLY A 785 -1.73 -22.92 54.19
N ILE A 786 -0.53 -22.85 53.59
CA ILE A 786 -0.14 -21.87 52.55
C ILE A 786 -0.63 -22.20 51.13
N PHE A 787 -1.24 -23.39 50.95
CA PHE A 787 -1.86 -23.84 49.70
C PHE A 787 -3.37 -23.98 49.91
N PRO A 788 -4.23 -23.31 49.10
CA PRO A 788 -5.68 -23.38 49.28
C PRO A 788 -6.25 -24.74 48.84
N ASN A 789 -7.48 -25.05 49.29
CA ASN A 789 -8.15 -26.32 49.01
C ASN A 789 -8.24 -26.68 47.52
N GLU A 790 -8.38 -25.69 46.66
CA GLU A 790 -8.48 -25.82 45.21
C GLU A 790 -7.20 -26.45 44.62
N VAL A 791 -6.03 -26.11 45.16
CA VAL A 791 -4.74 -26.68 44.74
C VAL A 791 -4.59 -28.13 45.23
N ARG A 792 -5.09 -28.46 46.42
CA ARG A 792 -4.99 -29.82 46.98
C ARG A 792 -5.86 -30.85 46.23
N GLN A 793 -6.88 -30.40 45.50
CA GLN A 793 -7.82 -31.28 44.77
C GLN A 793 -7.26 -31.82 43.46
N GLY A 794 -6.40 -31.08 42.77
CA GLY A 794 -5.76 -31.49 41.52
C GLY A 794 -4.37 -32.05 41.78
N PHE A 795 -3.97 -33.12 41.08
CA PHE A 795 -2.57 -33.53 41.05
C PHE A 795 -2.14 -34.13 39.71
N TYR A 796 -0.87 -33.87 39.37
CA TYR A 796 -0.13 -34.54 38.32
C TYR A 796 0.66 -35.70 38.95
N PHE A 797 0.82 -36.81 38.22
CA PHE A 797 1.49 -38.02 38.71
C PHE A 797 2.13 -38.84 37.58
N PHE A 798 3.07 -39.70 37.95
CA PHE A 798 3.64 -40.75 37.10
C PHE A 798 4.09 -41.94 37.96
N GLN A 799 4.35 -43.09 37.32
CA GLN A 799 4.70 -44.35 37.99
C GLN A 799 6.17 -44.72 37.80
N GLN A 800 6.72 -45.46 38.76
CA GLN A 800 8.13 -45.88 38.79
C GLN A 800 8.59 -46.71 37.57
N SER A 801 7.66 -47.41 36.92
CA SER A 801 7.91 -48.26 35.74
C SER A 801 7.72 -47.55 34.38
N GLY A 802 7.50 -46.23 34.37
CA GLY A 802 7.49 -45.44 33.14
C GLY A 802 8.91 -45.13 32.66
N THR A 803 9.06 -44.93 31.35
CA THR A 803 10.26 -44.31 30.75
C THR A 803 9.90 -42.87 30.35
N PRO A 804 10.66 -41.84 30.75
CA PRO A 804 11.72 -41.87 31.78
C PRO A 804 11.15 -42.17 33.18
N THR A 805 12.03 -42.55 34.12
CA THR A 805 11.69 -42.87 35.52
C THR A 805 11.63 -41.65 36.45
N THR A 806 11.97 -40.47 35.91
CA THR A 806 11.87 -39.14 36.53
C THR A 806 11.05 -38.21 35.64
N ARG A 807 10.73 -37.01 36.11
CA ARG A 807 10.09 -35.95 35.31
C ARG A 807 10.75 -34.62 35.62
N SER A 808 11.03 -33.82 34.60
CA SER A 808 11.66 -32.51 34.77
C SER A 808 10.72 -31.34 34.46
N LEU A 809 10.84 -30.27 35.25
CA LEU A 809 10.23 -28.97 35.00
C LEU A 809 11.36 -27.95 34.86
N ARG A 810 11.35 -27.17 33.76
CA ARG A 810 12.27 -26.06 33.54
C ARG A 810 11.56 -24.75 33.86
N PHE A 811 12.25 -23.86 34.55
CA PHE A 811 11.82 -22.50 34.85
C PHE A 811 12.82 -21.55 34.20
N SER A 812 12.32 -20.49 33.56
CA SER A 812 13.11 -19.53 32.79
C SER A 812 12.65 -18.10 33.05
N GLY A 813 13.44 -17.10 32.63
CA GLY A 813 13.20 -15.70 32.96
C GLY A 813 13.48 -15.36 34.43
N LEU A 814 14.35 -16.15 35.07
CA LEU A 814 14.84 -15.94 36.43
C LEU A 814 16.06 -15.01 36.40
N SER A 815 16.18 -14.13 37.39
CA SER A 815 17.35 -13.25 37.55
C SER A 815 18.57 -14.07 37.99
N VAL A 816 19.67 -13.97 37.24
CA VAL A 816 20.93 -14.67 37.57
C VAL A 816 21.64 -14.11 38.81
N THR A 817 21.22 -12.96 39.32
CA THR A 817 21.70 -12.36 40.58
C THR A 817 20.92 -12.80 41.81
N ASP A 818 19.69 -13.31 41.62
CA ASP A 818 18.79 -13.66 42.71
C ASP A 818 18.98 -15.13 43.10
N THR A 819 18.62 -15.44 44.36
CA THR A 819 18.46 -16.84 44.80
C THR A 819 16.99 -17.19 44.93
N TYR A 820 16.65 -18.44 44.65
CA TYR A 820 15.27 -18.90 44.57
C TYR A 820 14.94 -19.99 45.60
N THR A 821 13.72 -19.92 46.12
CA THR A 821 13.11 -20.92 46.98
C THR A 821 11.87 -21.51 46.30
N PHE A 822 11.86 -22.81 46.12
CA PHE A 822 10.79 -23.59 45.50
C PHE A 822 10.11 -24.45 46.57
N THR A 823 8.85 -24.14 46.86
CA THR A 823 8.01 -24.85 47.85
C THR A 823 6.97 -25.70 47.14
N PHE A 824 7.09 -27.02 47.25
CA PHE A 824 6.29 -28.02 46.54
C PHE A 824 5.22 -28.64 47.44
N LEU A 825 3.98 -28.70 46.95
CA LEU A 825 2.90 -29.47 47.55
C LEU A 825 2.67 -30.77 46.79
N SER A 826 2.68 -31.89 47.52
CA SER A 826 2.22 -33.21 47.07
C SER A 826 1.11 -33.69 48.01
N SER A 827 -0.08 -33.95 47.49
CA SER A 827 -1.25 -34.38 48.26
C SER A 827 -2.15 -35.35 47.47
N ARG A 828 -2.52 -36.45 48.11
CA ARG A 828 -3.46 -37.44 47.60
C ARG A 828 -4.18 -38.18 48.72
N THR A 829 -5.50 -38.29 48.61
CA THR A 829 -6.34 -39.09 49.53
C THR A 829 -5.99 -40.58 49.55
N GLY A 830 -6.04 -41.17 50.74
CA GLY A 830 -5.76 -42.60 51.00
C GLY A 830 -4.39 -42.84 51.64
N SER A 831 -4.21 -44.00 52.26
CA SER A 831 -3.03 -44.36 53.07
C SER A 831 -1.89 -45.04 52.28
N GLY A 832 -0.73 -45.22 52.92
CA GLY A 832 0.45 -45.95 52.40
C GLY A 832 1.61 -45.04 51.99
N ASN A 833 2.73 -45.61 51.56
CA ASN A 833 3.88 -44.82 51.08
C ASN A 833 3.55 -44.12 49.75
N LYS A 834 3.68 -42.79 49.71
CA LYS A 834 3.51 -41.92 48.54
C LYS A 834 4.59 -40.84 48.50
N ASN A 835 5.79 -41.18 48.93
CA ASN A 835 6.95 -40.30 48.90
C ASN A 835 7.21 -39.80 47.47
N THR A 836 7.24 -38.48 47.32
CA THR A 836 7.68 -37.80 46.10
C THR A 836 8.92 -37.00 46.44
N THR A 837 9.96 -37.17 45.64
CA THR A 837 11.27 -36.53 45.85
C THR A 837 11.49 -35.50 44.76
N PHE A 838 11.88 -34.30 45.17
CA PHE A 838 12.22 -33.17 44.31
C PHE A 838 13.73 -32.91 44.43
N SER A 839 14.40 -32.62 43.32
CA SER A 839 15.85 -32.41 43.34
C SER A 839 16.34 -31.32 42.38
N TYR A 840 17.41 -30.65 42.79
CA TYR A 840 18.19 -29.70 42.00
C TYR A 840 19.67 -30.00 42.18
N GLY A 841 20.37 -30.38 41.11
CA GLY A 841 21.74 -30.88 41.21
C GLY A 841 21.84 -32.08 42.17
N THR A 842 22.58 -31.91 43.27
CA THR A 842 22.70 -32.90 44.36
C THR A 842 21.68 -32.73 45.49
N ASP A 843 21.00 -31.59 45.58
CA ASP A 843 20.07 -31.31 46.66
C ASP A 843 18.75 -32.05 46.43
N THR A 844 18.23 -32.68 47.49
CA THR A 844 17.02 -33.51 47.42
C THR A 844 16.14 -33.26 48.64
N VAL A 845 14.83 -33.18 48.41
CA VAL A 845 13.81 -33.11 49.47
C VAL A 845 12.63 -34.00 49.13
N THR A 846 12.03 -34.60 50.16
CA THR A 846 10.97 -35.60 49.99
C THR A 846 9.76 -35.26 50.85
N VAL A 847 8.57 -35.32 50.26
CA VAL A 847 7.28 -35.18 50.95
C VAL A 847 6.39 -36.37 50.64
N ASN A 848 5.68 -36.90 51.65
CA ASN A 848 4.74 -37.99 51.47
C ASN A 848 3.36 -37.44 51.11
N ALA A 849 2.83 -37.76 49.93
CA ALA A 849 1.53 -37.25 49.50
C ALA A 849 0.33 -37.88 50.25
N SER A 850 0.53 -38.96 51.00
CA SER A 850 -0.53 -39.78 51.62
C SER A 850 -1.35 -39.01 52.65
N ALA A 851 -2.59 -38.63 52.30
CA ALA A 851 -3.50 -37.83 53.11
C ALA A 851 -2.88 -36.52 53.63
N ASN A 852 -1.91 -35.99 52.89
CA ASN A 852 -1.16 -34.80 53.28
C ASN A 852 -2.01 -33.54 53.11
N VAL A 853 -2.25 -32.82 54.20
CA VAL A 853 -2.97 -31.54 54.19
C VAL A 853 -2.01 -30.37 54.06
N ASP A 854 -0.98 -30.30 54.92
CA ASP A 854 -0.25 -29.05 55.14
C ASP A 854 1.28 -29.18 55.00
N ASN A 855 1.84 -30.39 54.84
CA ASN A 855 3.28 -30.55 54.66
C ASN A 855 3.70 -30.24 53.22
N TYR A 856 4.84 -29.59 53.05
CA TYR A 856 5.43 -29.26 51.77
C TYR A 856 6.94 -29.55 51.78
N ALA A 857 7.53 -29.73 50.61
CA ALA A 857 8.98 -29.85 50.45
C ALA A 857 9.56 -28.51 50.00
N ILE A 858 10.74 -28.11 50.49
CA ILE A 858 11.39 -26.84 50.10
C ILE A 858 12.79 -27.12 49.55
N LEU A 859 13.05 -26.65 48.33
CA LEU A 859 14.40 -26.44 47.82
C LEU A 859 14.69 -24.92 47.94
N GLN A 860 15.79 -24.53 48.58
CA GLN A 860 16.09 -23.12 48.92
C GLN A 860 17.51 -22.73 48.52
N ASN A 861 17.73 -21.42 48.29
CA ASN A 861 18.99 -20.84 47.84
C ASN A 861 19.44 -21.30 46.43
N LEU A 862 18.50 -21.61 45.55
CA LEU A 862 18.82 -22.09 44.20
C LEU A 862 19.24 -20.91 43.33
N THR A 863 20.47 -20.95 42.82
CA THR A 863 20.97 -20.02 41.82
C THR A 863 20.61 -20.50 40.41
N PRO A 864 20.05 -19.65 39.53
CA PRO A 864 19.87 -20.01 38.13
C PRO A 864 21.19 -20.28 37.41
N GLN A 865 21.10 -21.00 36.30
CA GLN A 865 22.19 -21.10 35.31
C GLN A 865 22.38 -19.74 34.62
N SER A 866 23.50 -19.56 33.90
CA SER A 866 23.85 -18.30 33.24
C SER A 866 22.85 -17.80 32.19
N ASP A 867 21.94 -18.65 31.74
CA ASP A 867 20.83 -18.34 30.84
C ASP A 867 19.52 -17.92 31.57
N GLY A 868 19.56 -17.79 32.90
CA GLY A 868 18.39 -17.48 33.72
C GLY A 868 17.44 -18.65 33.93
N THR A 869 17.93 -19.90 33.86
CA THR A 869 17.10 -21.10 34.04
C THR A 869 17.39 -21.91 35.30
N ILE A 870 16.35 -22.54 35.86
CA ILE A 870 16.44 -23.59 36.89
C ILE A 870 15.67 -24.80 36.38
N THR A 871 16.25 -26.00 36.46
CA THR A 871 15.54 -27.25 36.12
C THR A 871 15.41 -28.13 37.36
N ILE A 872 14.16 -28.37 37.79
CA ILE A 872 13.83 -29.24 38.91
C ILE A 872 13.49 -30.63 38.37
N THR A 873 14.12 -31.66 38.94
CA THR A 873 13.77 -33.06 38.66
C THR A 873 12.85 -33.59 39.77
N VAL A 874 11.83 -34.35 39.39
CA VAL A 874 10.91 -35.06 40.28
C VAL A 874 11.07 -36.56 40.08
N SER A 875 11.13 -37.31 41.17
CA SER A 875 11.27 -38.77 41.16
C SER A 875 10.30 -39.45 42.12
N VAL A 876 10.05 -40.73 41.87
CA VAL A 876 9.30 -41.59 42.81
C VAL A 876 10.21 -41.89 43.99
N GLY A 877 9.83 -41.46 45.19
CA GLY A 877 10.64 -41.63 46.40
C GLY A 877 10.68 -43.09 46.88
N ASP A 878 11.66 -43.39 47.73
CA ASP A 878 11.96 -44.76 48.16
C ASP A 878 10.73 -45.52 48.70
N GLY A 879 10.48 -46.69 48.11
CA GLY A 879 9.36 -47.58 48.46
C GLY A 879 7.97 -47.10 48.02
N ALA A 880 7.85 -45.98 47.30
CA ALA A 880 6.62 -45.55 46.66
C ALA A 880 6.49 -46.10 45.23
N THR A 881 5.27 -46.19 44.72
CA THR A 881 4.99 -46.66 43.33
C THR A 881 4.77 -45.49 42.36
N TYR A 882 4.45 -44.31 42.87
CA TYR A 882 4.08 -43.11 42.11
C TYR A 882 4.57 -41.84 42.81
N ALA A 883 4.93 -40.83 42.02
CA ALA A 883 5.21 -39.46 42.44
C ALA A 883 3.99 -38.55 42.17
N TYR A 884 3.84 -37.46 42.93
CA TYR A 884 2.69 -36.55 42.88
C TYR A 884 3.10 -35.08 43.00
N LEU A 885 2.50 -34.20 42.20
CA LEU A 885 2.67 -32.75 42.26
C LEU A 885 1.31 -32.06 42.15
N ASN A 886 0.97 -31.20 43.11
CA ASN A 886 -0.30 -30.48 43.18
C ASN A 886 -0.12 -28.98 42.96
N GLY A 887 0.86 -28.39 43.64
CA GLY A 887 1.12 -26.96 43.62
C GLY A 887 2.58 -26.64 43.86
N LEU A 888 2.99 -25.46 43.39
CA LEU A 888 4.33 -24.93 43.57
C LEU A 888 4.26 -23.44 43.88
N ILE A 889 5.06 -22.98 44.83
CA ILE A 889 5.31 -21.57 45.10
C ILE A 889 6.80 -21.31 44.86
N ILE A 890 7.13 -20.31 44.05
CA ILE A 890 8.50 -19.89 43.71
C ILE A 890 8.72 -18.50 44.29
N THR A 891 9.76 -18.33 45.10
CA THR A 891 10.10 -17.09 45.79
C THR A 891 11.53 -16.68 45.46
N SER A 892 11.71 -15.46 44.93
CA SER A 892 13.02 -14.82 44.72
C SER A 892 13.48 -14.05 45.97
N ALA A 893 14.78 -14.08 46.23
CA ALA A 893 15.46 -13.24 47.21
C ALA A 893 16.60 -12.46 46.52
N SER A 894 16.47 -11.14 46.56
CA SER A 894 17.48 -10.14 46.17
C SER A 894 18.55 -10.02 47.26
N GLU A 895 19.65 -9.30 46.98
CA GLU A 895 20.69 -9.01 47.98
C GLU A 895 20.10 -8.28 49.20
N THR A 896 20.43 -8.77 50.42
CA THR A 896 19.89 -8.20 51.68
C THR A 896 21.00 -7.67 52.57
N ILE A 897 20.73 -6.58 53.29
CA ILE A 897 21.64 -6.07 54.32
C ILE A 897 21.09 -6.51 55.69
N ASN A 898 21.68 -7.58 56.22
CA ASN A 898 21.25 -8.20 57.46
C ASN A 898 22.07 -7.65 58.64
N VAL A 899 21.40 -7.25 59.72
CA VAL A 899 22.01 -6.62 60.89
C VAL A 899 21.60 -7.34 62.17
N ASN A 900 22.61 -7.84 62.89
CA ASN A 900 22.47 -8.52 64.17
C ASN A 900 22.79 -7.56 65.32
N LEU A 901 21.79 -7.18 66.12
CA LEU A 901 21.91 -6.29 67.28
C LEU A 901 22.34 -7.07 68.53
N THR A 902 23.41 -7.85 68.38
CA THR A 902 23.89 -8.78 69.40
C THR A 902 24.73 -8.07 70.48
N PRO A 903 24.44 -8.27 71.78
CA PRO A 903 25.31 -7.84 72.87
C PRO A 903 26.63 -8.63 72.91
N PRO A 904 27.71 -8.10 73.52
CA PRO A 904 29.03 -8.77 73.60
C PRO A 904 29.11 -10.08 74.40
N LEU A 905 27.97 -10.66 74.78
CA LEU A 905 27.82 -11.83 75.65
C LEU A 905 27.24 -13.04 74.89
N VAL A 906 27.13 -12.96 73.57
CA VAL A 906 26.54 -13.96 72.67
C VAL A 906 27.43 -14.08 71.43
N GLU A 907 27.54 -15.29 70.88
CA GLU A 907 28.25 -15.54 69.61
C GLU A 907 27.65 -14.68 68.46
N PRO A 908 28.49 -14.13 67.58
CA PRO A 908 28.02 -13.37 66.41
C PRO A 908 27.32 -14.29 65.40
N ALA A 909 26.40 -13.73 64.62
CA ALA A 909 25.80 -14.38 63.47
C ALA A 909 26.85 -14.56 62.35
N GLY A 910 26.71 -15.64 61.58
CA GLY A 910 27.68 -16.05 60.56
C GLY A 910 27.68 -15.19 59.28
N PHE A 911 28.25 -15.75 58.22
CA PHE A 911 28.39 -15.14 56.88
C PHE A 911 27.12 -14.42 56.42
N GLY A 912 27.26 -13.21 55.87
CA GLY A 912 26.14 -12.39 55.40
C GLY A 912 25.37 -11.64 56.50
N TRP A 913 25.91 -11.54 57.72
CA TRP A 913 25.35 -10.73 58.82
C TRP A 913 26.34 -9.69 59.36
N ASN A 914 25.88 -8.44 59.42
CA ASN A 914 26.59 -7.35 60.07
C ASN A 914 26.34 -7.41 61.59
N ASN A 915 27.38 -7.71 62.36
CA ASN A 915 27.27 -7.85 63.81
C ASN A 915 27.66 -6.54 64.51
N THR A 916 26.77 -6.00 65.34
CA THR A 916 27.09 -4.80 66.14
C THR A 916 28.01 -5.12 67.32
N ASP A 917 28.74 -4.12 67.82
CA ASP A 917 29.50 -4.23 69.08
C ASP A 917 28.62 -4.19 70.36
N GLY A 918 27.30 -4.13 70.20
CA GLY A 918 26.34 -4.07 71.30
C GLY A 918 26.19 -2.69 71.96
N THR A 919 26.73 -1.62 71.38
CA THR A 919 26.52 -0.24 71.84
C THR A 919 25.07 0.22 71.65
N ILE A 920 24.55 0.91 72.66
CA ILE A 920 23.15 1.33 72.77
C ILE A 920 22.98 2.84 72.98
N ASN A 921 24.04 3.64 72.78
CA ASN A 921 24.04 5.07 73.03
C ASN A 921 23.44 5.86 71.85
N ALA A 922 22.82 7.00 72.15
CA ALA A 922 22.36 7.96 71.14
C ALA A 922 23.55 8.43 70.27
N GLY A 923 23.32 8.54 68.96
CA GLY A 923 24.33 8.92 67.98
C GLY A 923 25.30 7.80 67.58
N TYR A 924 25.12 6.57 68.05
CA TYR A 924 25.90 5.42 67.58
C TYR A 924 25.64 5.17 66.09
N GLN A 925 26.70 4.93 65.32
CA GLN A 925 26.67 4.75 63.87
C GLN A 925 27.23 3.38 63.49
N LEU A 926 26.49 2.67 62.65
CA LEU A 926 26.98 1.52 61.88
C LEU A 926 27.23 2.01 60.45
N THR A 927 28.44 1.81 59.94
CA THR A 927 28.89 2.28 58.62
C THR A 927 29.70 1.20 57.92
N ASN A 928 29.78 1.24 56.59
CA ASN A 928 30.40 0.17 55.78
C ASN A 928 29.68 -1.17 55.99
N LEU A 929 28.35 -1.14 56.13
CA LEU A 929 27.55 -2.35 56.20
C LEU A 929 27.71 -3.13 54.90
N LYS A 930 27.77 -4.45 55.03
CA LYS A 930 27.85 -5.37 53.90
C LYS A 930 26.50 -5.97 53.55
N ASP A 931 26.32 -6.33 52.29
CA ASP A 931 25.23 -7.19 51.87
C ASP A 931 25.47 -8.67 52.28
N SER A 932 24.49 -9.50 51.95
CA SER A 932 24.49 -10.96 52.13
C SER A 932 25.56 -11.69 51.32
N GLN A 933 26.29 -11.01 50.41
CA GLN A 933 27.41 -11.52 49.61
C GLN A 933 28.77 -10.91 50.05
N GLU A 934 28.79 -10.29 51.23
CA GLU A 934 29.96 -9.67 51.86
C GLU A 934 30.56 -8.45 51.13
N GLN A 935 29.87 -7.86 50.14
CA GLN A 935 30.33 -6.62 49.48
C GLN A 935 29.94 -5.38 50.28
N ALA A 936 30.72 -4.31 50.17
CA ALA A 936 30.50 -3.08 50.94
C ALA A 936 29.40 -2.22 50.30
N THR A 937 28.43 -1.79 51.11
CA THR A 937 27.27 -0.99 50.67
C THR A 937 27.37 0.47 51.14
N SER A 938 26.53 1.34 50.57
CA SER A 938 26.38 2.73 51.03
C SER A 938 25.53 2.88 52.30
N LEU A 939 24.90 1.80 52.79
CA LEU A 939 23.97 1.88 53.92
C LEU A 939 24.71 2.16 55.24
N GLY A 940 24.22 3.17 55.96
CA GLY A 940 24.54 3.43 57.35
C GLY A 940 23.29 3.41 58.25
N ILE A 941 23.47 3.04 59.51
CA ILE A 941 22.40 3.03 60.53
C ILE A 941 22.83 3.85 61.75
N THR A 942 22.04 4.88 62.06
CA THR A 942 22.16 5.69 63.28
C THR A 942 21.14 5.25 64.33
N LEU A 943 21.57 4.98 65.56
CA LEU A 943 20.68 5.02 66.71
C LEU A 943 20.44 6.49 67.08
N VAL A 944 19.33 7.08 66.62
CA VAL A 944 19.03 8.51 66.89
C VAL A 944 18.84 8.72 68.39
N ASP A 945 18.12 7.80 69.03
CA ASP A 945 17.98 7.70 70.47
C ASP A 945 18.86 6.60 71.08
N GLY A 946 19.21 6.79 72.36
CA GLY A 946 19.80 5.73 73.19
C GLY A 946 18.74 4.75 73.70
N TRP A 947 19.09 3.46 73.73
CA TRP A 947 18.25 2.38 74.22
C TRP A 947 18.51 2.10 75.71
N GLY A 948 17.48 1.64 76.43
CA GLY A 948 17.50 1.58 77.90
C GLY A 948 18.32 0.42 78.47
N SER A 949 18.39 -0.72 77.78
CA SER A 949 19.15 -1.89 78.19
C SER A 949 19.40 -2.85 77.02
N ARG A 950 20.42 -3.69 77.14
CA ARG A 950 20.64 -4.87 76.28
C ARG A 950 20.63 -6.13 77.13
N ARG A 951 20.07 -7.23 76.62
CA ARG A 951 19.98 -8.52 77.33
C ARG A 951 20.17 -9.68 76.36
N VAL A 952 20.42 -10.86 76.92
CA VAL A 952 20.31 -12.13 76.19
C VAL A 952 18.83 -12.58 76.16
N GLY A 953 18.37 -12.98 74.98
CA GLY A 953 17.04 -13.51 74.66
C GLY A 953 16.94 -15.04 74.83
N GLY A 954 16.01 -15.66 74.10
CA GLY A 954 15.88 -17.11 74.03
C GLY A 954 16.68 -17.71 72.88
N ARG A 955 17.19 -18.93 73.07
CA ARG A 955 17.71 -19.78 71.99
C ARG A 955 16.81 -21.01 71.87
N THR A 956 16.46 -21.42 70.66
CA THR A 956 15.93 -22.76 70.39
C THR A 956 17.08 -23.70 70.01
N THR A 957 16.81 -24.99 69.89
CA THR A 957 17.82 -26.01 69.50
C THR A 957 17.94 -26.22 67.99
N THR A 958 17.17 -25.48 67.19
CA THR A 958 17.03 -25.63 65.74
C THR A 958 17.01 -24.24 65.08
N ASN A 959 17.72 -24.07 63.95
CA ASN A 959 17.58 -22.88 63.12
C ASN A 959 16.27 -23.00 62.33
N GLU A 960 15.29 -22.20 62.73
CA GLU A 960 13.95 -22.12 62.17
C GLU A 960 13.68 -20.63 61.92
N GLY A 961 13.08 -20.28 60.77
CA GLY A 961 12.86 -18.89 60.35
C GLY A 961 14.01 -18.22 59.61
N ILE A 962 13.77 -16.99 59.13
CA ILE A 962 14.72 -16.17 58.33
C ILE A 962 15.80 -15.47 59.19
N PHE A 963 15.69 -15.53 60.51
CA PHE A 963 16.66 -14.99 61.46
C PHE A 963 17.36 -16.14 62.20
N PRO A 964 18.70 -16.27 62.16
CA PRO A 964 19.41 -17.35 62.83
C PRO A 964 19.37 -17.22 64.37
N ASN A 965 19.66 -18.31 65.08
CA ASN A 965 19.56 -18.39 66.54
C ASN A 965 20.44 -17.36 67.28
N GLU A 966 21.56 -16.98 66.69
CA GLU A 966 22.48 -15.96 67.17
C GLU A 966 21.78 -14.59 67.27
N VAL A 967 20.99 -14.23 66.26
CA VAL A 967 20.22 -12.98 66.23
C VAL A 967 19.07 -13.01 67.23
N ARG A 968 18.34 -14.13 67.35
CA ARG A 968 17.28 -14.29 68.37
C ARG A 968 17.82 -14.16 69.80
N ALA A 969 19.08 -14.53 70.03
CA ALA A 969 19.72 -14.49 71.33
C ALA A 969 20.15 -13.07 71.78
N GLY A 970 20.30 -12.09 70.89
CA GLY A 970 20.58 -10.70 71.24
C GLY A 970 19.34 -9.83 71.27
N VAL A 971 19.12 -9.00 72.31
CA VAL A 971 18.00 -8.05 72.33
C VAL A 971 18.33 -6.70 72.96
N TYR A 972 18.04 -5.64 72.22
CA TYR A 972 17.99 -4.24 72.69
C TYR A 972 16.56 -3.97 73.19
N LEU A 973 16.42 -3.25 74.30
CA LEU A 973 15.11 -2.92 74.87
C LEU A 973 15.07 -1.55 75.54
N PHE A 974 13.88 -0.98 75.65
CA PHE A 974 13.59 0.17 76.50
C PHE A 974 12.21 0.04 77.16
N GLN A 975 12.03 0.71 78.29
CA GLN A 975 10.80 0.66 79.08
C GLN A 975 9.88 1.83 78.74
N LYS A 976 8.56 1.58 78.70
CA LYS A 976 7.54 2.63 78.63
C LYS A 976 7.55 3.46 79.92
N THR A 977 7.65 4.77 79.78
CA THR A 977 7.58 5.74 80.88
C THR A 977 6.65 6.90 80.49
N ALA A 978 6.34 7.80 81.41
CA ALA A 978 5.45 8.94 81.14
C ALA A 978 5.99 9.94 80.09
N THR A 979 7.28 9.87 79.75
CA THR A 979 7.95 10.78 78.80
C THR A 979 8.72 10.05 77.69
N VAL A 980 8.72 8.71 77.69
CA VAL A 980 9.39 7.87 76.68
C VAL A 980 8.56 6.62 76.45
N ASP A 981 7.88 6.55 75.32
CA ASP A 981 7.22 5.36 74.77
C ASP A 981 7.76 4.97 73.38
N THR A 982 8.60 5.83 72.78
CA THR A 982 9.08 5.76 71.40
C THR A 982 10.60 6.04 71.33
N LYS A 983 11.27 5.43 70.36
CA LYS A 983 12.70 5.55 70.03
C LYS A 983 12.90 5.59 68.52
N GLN A 984 13.88 6.36 68.02
CA GLN A 984 14.15 6.46 66.58
C GLN A 984 15.45 5.77 66.15
N ILE A 985 15.38 5.10 65.00
CA ILE A 985 16.53 4.57 64.24
C ILE A 985 16.50 5.25 62.87
N LYS A 986 17.62 5.81 62.41
CA LYS A 986 17.76 6.38 61.07
C LYS A 986 18.63 5.48 60.20
N PHE A 987 18.19 5.27 58.98
CA PHE A 987 18.91 4.62 57.89
C PHE A 987 19.32 5.72 56.91
N SER A 988 20.55 5.69 56.40
CA SER A 988 21.13 6.75 55.56
C SER A 988 22.03 6.18 54.48
N GLY A 989 22.22 6.90 53.38
CA GLY A 989 22.97 6.39 52.21
C GLY A 989 22.11 5.48 51.32
N LEU A 990 20.79 5.63 51.43
CA LEU A 990 19.78 4.98 50.61
C LEU A 990 19.62 5.74 49.28
N GLN A 991 19.34 5.03 48.19
CA GLN A 991 19.08 5.61 46.89
C GLN A 991 17.74 6.33 46.89
N THR A 992 17.73 7.63 46.57
CA THR A 992 16.57 8.53 46.72
C THR A 992 15.41 8.23 45.77
N GLN A 993 15.62 7.40 44.75
CA GLN A 993 14.57 6.95 43.82
C GLN A 993 14.05 5.54 44.15
N SER A 994 14.81 4.76 44.92
CA SER A 994 14.47 3.39 45.34
C SER A 994 13.38 3.38 46.43
N THR A 995 12.71 2.25 46.58
CA THR A 995 11.87 1.96 47.76
C THR A 995 12.52 0.86 48.60
N TYR A 996 12.12 0.72 49.86
CA TYR A 996 12.76 -0.19 50.80
C TYR A 996 11.75 -0.97 51.62
N THR A 997 12.11 -2.22 51.93
CA THR A 997 11.43 -3.04 52.93
C THR A 997 12.36 -3.29 54.10
N PHE A 998 11.83 -3.11 55.30
CA PHE A 998 12.51 -3.38 56.57
C PHE A 998 11.77 -4.47 57.32
N THR A 999 12.45 -5.57 57.58
CA THR A 999 11.92 -6.67 58.40
C THR A 999 12.61 -6.69 59.76
N PHE A 1000 11.83 -6.60 60.83
CA PHE A 1000 12.29 -6.48 62.21
C PHE A 1000 11.93 -7.71 63.03
N LEU A 1001 12.93 -8.29 63.69
CA LEU A 1001 12.75 -9.33 64.69
C LEU A 1001 12.69 -8.74 66.09
N SER A 1002 11.64 -9.11 66.83
CA SER A 1002 11.56 -8.94 68.29
C SER A 1002 11.33 -10.30 68.94
N SER A 1003 12.23 -10.74 69.82
CA SER A 1003 12.13 -12.04 70.50
C SER A 1003 12.63 -11.97 71.94
N ARG A 1004 11.83 -12.52 72.88
CA ARG A 1004 12.08 -12.52 74.32
C ARG A 1004 11.34 -13.66 75.01
N THR A 1005 12.07 -14.45 75.80
CA THR A 1005 11.49 -15.52 76.61
C THR A 1005 10.51 -15.04 77.68
N GLY A 1006 9.47 -15.86 77.90
CA GLY A 1006 8.46 -15.76 78.95
C GLY A 1006 7.19 -15.05 78.50
N ALA A 1007 6.03 -15.58 78.90
CA ALA A 1007 4.70 -15.09 78.52
C ALA A 1007 4.41 -13.59 78.77
N GLY A 1008 3.41 -13.06 78.08
CA GLY A 1008 2.78 -11.74 78.30
C GLY A 1008 2.66 -10.88 77.04
N ASP A 1009 2.09 -9.69 77.15
CA ASP A 1009 2.13 -8.70 76.06
C ASP A 1009 3.52 -8.04 76.01
N LYS A 1010 4.27 -8.34 74.95
CA LYS A 1010 5.57 -7.76 74.62
C LYS A 1010 5.56 -7.16 73.21
N THR A 1011 4.41 -6.62 72.81
CA THR A 1011 4.22 -6.01 71.49
C THR A 1011 5.13 -4.81 71.31
N THR A 1012 6.00 -4.91 70.30
CA THR A 1012 6.81 -3.80 69.79
C THR A 1012 6.19 -3.34 68.48
N VAL A 1013 6.02 -2.03 68.31
CA VAL A 1013 5.44 -1.43 67.12
C VAL A 1013 6.54 -0.64 66.39
N PHE A 1014 6.69 -0.90 65.10
CA PHE A 1014 7.59 -0.20 64.20
C PHE A 1014 6.74 0.68 63.29
N SER A 1015 7.07 1.96 63.13
CA SER A 1015 6.30 2.89 62.31
C SER A 1015 7.15 3.89 61.53
N HIS A 1016 6.62 4.31 60.38
CA HIS A 1016 7.18 5.34 59.50
C HIS A 1016 6.06 6.06 58.76
N MET A 1017 5.99 7.39 58.87
CA MET A 1017 5.09 8.25 58.08
C MET A 1017 3.60 7.81 58.07
N GLY A 1018 3.12 7.21 59.17
CA GLY A 1018 1.74 6.73 59.33
C GLY A 1018 1.52 5.25 58.98
N THR A 1019 2.48 4.57 58.37
CA THR A 1019 2.50 3.10 58.25
C THR A 1019 3.06 2.50 59.54
N SER A 1020 2.47 1.42 60.04
CA SER A 1020 2.97 0.72 61.23
C SER A 1020 2.77 -0.79 61.14
N SER A 1021 3.73 -1.54 61.67
CA SER A 1021 3.68 -3.01 61.81
C SER A 1021 4.17 -3.41 63.20
N SER A 1022 3.66 -4.51 63.75
CA SER A 1022 3.92 -4.87 65.14
C SER A 1022 4.15 -6.36 65.33
N VAL A 1023 5.08 -6.71 66.20
CA VAL A 1023 5.39 -8.09 66.58
C VAL A 1023 5.42 -8.23 68.10
N ASN A 1024 4.78 -9.27 68.63
CA ASN A 1024 4.86 -9.60 70.05
C ASN A 1024 6.11 -10.44 70.29
N ALA A 1025 7.04 -9.95 71.11
CA ALA A 1025 8.30 -10.65 71.36
C ALA A 1025 8.15 -11.91 72.24
N SER A 1026 7.02 -12.11 72.91
CA SER A 1026 6.80 -13.18 73.89
C SER A 1026 6.95 -14.57 73.29
N ASP A 1027 8.03 -15.26 73.67
CA ASP A 1027 8.39 -16.61 73.19
C ASP A 1027 8.36 -16.74 71.64
N ASN A 1028 8.62 -15.62 70.96
CA ASN A 1028 8.52 -15.52 69.52
C ASN A 1028 9.73 -16.15 68.83
N VAL A 1029 9.49 -17.21 68.05
CA VAL A 1029 10.51 -17.90 67.26
C VAL A 1029 10.63 -17.35 65.85
N ASP A 1030 9.51 -17.14 65.15
CA ASP A 1030 9.51 -16.93 63.68
C ASP A 1030 8.69 -15.72 63.18
N ASN A 1031 7.96 -15.01 64.05
CA ASN A 1031 7.20 -13.83 63.62
C ASN A 1031 8.10 -12.59 63.56
N TYR A 1032 7.79 -11.67 62.65
CA TYR A 1032 8.52 -10.43 62.44
C TYR A 1032 7.56 -9.30 62.04
N ALA A 1033 7.94 -8.05 62.29
CA ALA A 1033 7.22 -6.89 61.76
C ALA A 1033 7.86 -6.46 60.44
N ILE A 1034 7.04 -6.09 59.46
CA ILE A 1034 7.49 -5.63 58.13
C ILE A 1034 6.99 -4.21 57.89
N LEU A 1035 7.87 -3.32 57.45
CA LEU A 1035 7.53 -2.04 56.87
C LEU A 1035 8.00 -2.04 55.41
N GLU A 1036 7.05 -2.01 54.47
CA GLU A 1036 7.28 -2.19 53.03
C GLU A 1036 6.98 -0.91 52.22
N ASN A 1037 7.62 -0.76 51.06
CA ASN A 1037 7.45 0.37 50.13
C ASN A 1037 7.84 1.74 50.72
N LEU A 1038 8.84 1.80 51.63
CA LEU A 1038 9.30 3.05 52.23
C LEU A 1038 10.22 3.78 51.25
N VAL A 1039 9.96 5.06 51.00
CA VAL A 1039 10.76 5.91 50.11
C VAL A 1039 11.67 6.80 50.97
N PRO A 1040 12.99 6.90 50.67
CA PRO A 1040 13.87 7.82 51.37
C PRO A 1040 13.48 9.29 51.15
N ASN A 1041 13.85 10.15 52.10
CA ASN A 1041 13.80 11.59 51.88
C ASN A 1041 14.81 12.03 50.79
N ALA A 1042 14.78 13.30 50.40
CA ALA A 1042 15.71 13.86 49.40
C ALA A 1042 17.20 13.82 49.80
N GLN A 1043 17.53 13.40 51.03
CA GLN A 1043 18.88 13.21 51.54
C GLN A 1043 19.31 11.72 51.56
N GLY A 1044 18.47 10.80 51.07
CA GLY A 1044 18.74 9.36 51.10
C GLY A 1044 18.57 8.75 52.48
N GLU A 1045 17.61 9.23 53.27
CA GLU A 1045 17.38 8.79 54.65
C GLU A 1045 15.94 8.31 54.92
N ILE A 1046 15.81 7.28 55.76
CA ILE A 1046 14.55 6.78 56.30
C ILE A 1046 14.67 6.75 57.83
N VAL A 1047 13.68 7.28 58.57
CA VAL A 1047 13.63 7.20 60.03
C VAL A 1047 12.51 6.27 60.44
N ILE A 1048 12.83 5.21 61.18
CA ILE A 1048 11.89 4.27 61.75
C ILE A 1048 11.72 4.57 63.24
N GLU A 1049 10.46 4.71 63.65
CA GLU A 1049 10.07 4.85 65.05
C GLU A 1049 9.76 3.47 65.62
N VAL A 1050 10.38 3.12 66.74
CA VAL A 1050 10.11 1.90 67.50
C VAL A 1050 9.43 2.31 68.79
N SER A 1051 8.20 1.85 69.01
CA SER A 1051 7.37 2.22 70.16
C SER A 1051 6.86 1.00 70.94
N VAL A 1052 6.55 1.23 72.22
CA VAL A 1052 6.01 0.21 73.11
C VAL A 1052 4.51 0.07 72.89
N GLY A 1053 4.06 -1.13 72.52
CA GLY A 1053 2.65 -1.46 72.29
C GLY A 1053 1.74 -1.05 73.45
N ALA A 1054 0.44 -0.89 73.16
CA ALA A 1054 -0.51 -0.24 74.06
C ALA A 1054 -0.47 -0.79 75.49
N ASN A 1055 -0.51 -2.12 75.66
CA ASN A 1055 -0.47 -2.81 76.96
C ASN A 1055 0.90 -3.41 77.30
N ALA A 1056 1.90 -3.25 76.44
CA ALA A 1056 3.26 -3.73 76.70
C ALA A 1056 4.01 -2.77 77.65
N THR A 1057 4.94 -3.30 78.44
CA THR A 1057 5.80 -2.51 79.34
C THR A 1057 7.16 -2.15 78.72
N TYR A 1058 7.59 -2.93 77.72
CA TYR A 1058 8.89 -2.79 77.04
C TYR A 1058 8.73 -3.04 75.55
N ALA A 1059 9.53 -2.35 74.75
CA ALA A 1059 9.79 -2.67 73.35
C ALA A 1059 11.11 -3.44 73.23
N TYR A 1060 11.22 -4.27 72.20
CA TYR A 1060 12.32 -5.22 71.98
C TYR A 1060 12.74 -5.21 70.51
N LEU A 1061 14.04 -5.23 70.24
CA LEU A 1061 14.59 -5.36 68.88
C LEU A 1061 15.84 -6.24 68.91
N ASN A 1062 15.90 -7.23 68.02
CA ASN A 1062 16.94 -8.25 67.98
C ASN A 1062 17.75 -8.20 66.67
N GLY A 1063 17.05 -8.03 65.54
CA GLY A 1063 17.67 -8.01 64.22
C GLY A 1063 16.84 -7.23 63.21
N ILE A 1064 17.52 -6.77 62.16
CA ILE A 1064 16.95 -6.00 61.06
C ILE A 1064 17.43 -6.66 59.75
N ILE A 1065 16.52 -6.84 58.80
CA ILE A 1065 16.85 -7.14 57.40
C ILE A 1065 16.37 -5.93 56.58
N VAL A 1066 17.27 -5.35 55.80
CA VAL A 1066 16.97 -4.25 54.87
C VAL A 1066 17.06 -4.78 53.45
N GLU A 1067 16.04 -4.50 52.65
CA GLU A 1067 15.92 -4.92 51.27
C GLU A 1067 15.68 -3.68 50.40
N GLU A 1068 16.51 -3.47 49.38
CA GLU A 1068 16.36 -2.38 48.41
C GLU A 1068 15.51 -2.82 47.22
N TYR A 1069 14.72 -1.89 46.70
CA TYR A 1069 13.85 -2.05 45.54
C TYR A 1069 14.11 -0.88 44.60
N GLY A 1070 14.50 -1.18 43.36
CA GLY A 1070 14.84 -0.18 42.35
C GLY A 1070 13.69 0.81 42.07
N PRO A 1071 13.95 1.90 41.33
CA PRO A 1071 13.05 3.02 41.25
C PRO A 1071 11.66 2.65 40.74
N SER A 1072 10.65 2.94 41.57
CA SER A 1072 9.26 2.84 41.15
C SER A 1072 8.99 3.96 40.14
N SER A 1073 8.64 3.57 38.92
CA SER A 1073 8.24 4.53 37.89
C SER A 1073 6.94 5.21 38.32
N SER A 1074 6.99 6.55 38.39
CA SER A 1074 5.94 7.50 38.80
C SER A 1074 5.95 7.93 40.27
N ALA A 1075 6.24 9.22 40.48
CA ALA A 1075 6.08 9.89 41.77
C ALA A 1075 4.63 9.84 42.27
N ARG A 1076 4.42 9.36 43.49
CA ARG A 1076 3.16 9.54 44.22
C ARG A 1076 2.97 11.01 44.58
N GLN A 1077 2.18 11.75 43.80
CA GLN A 1077 1.52 12.93 44.34
C GLN A 1077 0.50 12.52 45.41
N THR A 1078 0.43 13.30 46.49
CA THR A 1078 -0.51 13.07 47.58
C THR A 1078 -1.94 13.41 47.16
N GLN A 1079 -2.80 12.41 47.00
CA GLN A 1079 -4.25 12.59 47.16
C GLN A 1079 -4.83 11.55 48.13
N GLN A 1080 -5.73 12.03 48.99
CA GLN A 1080 -6.45 11.22 49.95
C GLN A 1080 -7.50 10.34 49.26
N ASN A 1081 -7.79 9.17 49.85
CA ASN A 1081 -8.79 8.21 49.38
C ASN A 1081 -10.14 8.85 48.98
N THR A 1082 -10.60 8.62 47.74
CA THR A 1082 -12.03 8.35 47.45
C THR A 1082 -12.24 7.47 46.20
N SER A 1083 -12.61 6.21 46.44
CA SER A 1083 -13.43 5.31 45.60
C SER A 1083 -13.03 4.95 44.14
N LEU A 1084 -12.99 3.63 43.91
CA LEU A 1084 -13.16 2.94 42.61
C LEU A 1084 -14.23 3.58 41.71
N GLN A 1085 -13.96 3.72 40.40
CA GLN A 1085 -15.01 3.83 39.39
C GLN A 1085 -14.77 2.88 38.20
N SER A 1086 -15.81 2.12 37.87
CA SER A 1086 -15.75 0.91 37.04
C SER A 1086 -15.97 1.18 35.55
N GLN A 1087 -15.38 0.31 34.71
CA GLN A 1087 -15.93 0.07 33.37
C GLN A 1087 -17.36 -0.49 33.49
N LEU A 1088 -18.23 -0.13 32.53
CA LEU A 1088 -19.58 -0.69 32.40
C LEU A 1088 -19.51 -2.18 32.02
N GLN A 1089 -19.39 -3.05 33.02
CA GLN A 1089 -19.39 -4.50 32.84
C GLN A 1089 -20.82 -5.03 32.65
N VAL A 1090 -21.28 -5.05 31.39
CA VAL A 1090 -22.56 -5.66 31.02
C VAL A 1090 -22.34 -7.04 30.44
N THR A 1091 -22.98 -8.05 31.03
CA THR A 1091 -22.94 -9.45 30.58
C THR A 1091 -24.21 -9.81 29.82
N MET A 1092 -24.11 -10.65 28.78
CA MET A 1092 -25.26 -11.12 28.01
C MET A 1092 -25.23 -12.62 27.73
N TYR A 1093 -26.39 -13.26 27.84
CA TYR A 1093 -26.54 -14.71 27.70
C TYR A 1093 -28.01 -15.12 27.39
N PRO A 1094 -28.25 -16.25 26.71
CA PRO A 1094 -27.27 -17.11 26.06
C PRO A 1094 -26.75 -16.50 24.76
N ASN A 1095 -25.49 -16.77 24.43
CA ASN A 1095 -24.89 -16.45 23.14
C ASN A 1095 -24.26 -17.74 22.59
N PRO A 1096 -24.77 -18.39 21.53
CA PRO A 1096 -25.86 -17.92 20.65
C PRO A 1096 -27.23 -17.78 21.33
N GLY A 1097 -28.00 -16.77 20.91
CA GLY A 1097 -29.31 -16.42 21.45
C GLY A 1097 -30.47 -17.00 20.63
N VAL A 1098 -31.33 -17.79 21.28
CA VAL A 1098 -32.52 -18.42 20.68
C VAL A 1098 -33.78 -17.64 21.08
N GLY A 1099 -34.11 -16.62 20.30
CA GLY A 1099 -35.28 -15.75 20.46
C GLY A 1099 -35.14 -14.67 21.52
N MET A 1100 -34.55 -14.95 22.68
CA MET A 1100 -34.41 -14.01 23.80
C MET A 1100 -32.96 -13.96 24.29
N LEU A 1101 -32.48 -12.74 24.56
CA LEU A 1101 -31.14 -12.49 25.10
C LEU A 1101 -31.25 -11.69 26.41
N ASN A 1102 -30.76 -12.26 27.51
CA ASN A 1102 -30.72 -11.59 28.81
C ASN A 1102 -29.51 -10.68 28.87
N TYR A 1103 -29.63 -9.53 29.54
CA TYR A 1103 -28.52 -8.71 29.99
C TYR A 1103 -28.51 -8.58 31.52
N ARG A 1104 -27.32 -8.51 32.12
CA ARG A 1104 -27.12 -8.23 33.55
C ARG A 1104 -26.05 -7.17 33.77
N GLN A 1105 -26.14 -6.49 34.91
CA GLN A 1105 -25.19 -5.45 35.38
C GLN A 1105 -25.14 -4.19 34.46
N ALA A 1106 -26.25 -3.85 33.82
CA ALA A 1106 -26.42 -2.67 32.98
C ALA A 1106 -26.68 -1.36 33.78
N GLU A 1107 -26.15 -1.25 35.00
CA GLU A 1107 -26.32 -0.05 35.82
C GLU A 1107 -25.60 1.16 35.20
N GLY A 1108 -26.34 2.25 34.99
CA GLY A 1108 -25.84 3.41 34.26
C GLY A 1108 -26.04 3.37 32.74
N VAL A 1109 -26.45 2.23 32.16
CA VAL A 1109 -26.91 2.16 30.76
C VAL A 1109 -28.29 2.79 30.63
N SER A 1110 -28.49 3.60 29.59
CA SER A 1110 -29.81 4.16 29.22
C SER A 1110 -30.45 3.44 28.03
N LEU A 1111 -29.64 2.87 27.14
CA LEU A 1111 -30.10 2.41 25.84
C LEU A 1111 -29.23 1.27 25.32
N ILE A 1112 -29.87 0.24 24.77
CA ILE A 1112 -29.24 -0.86 24.03
C ILE A 1112 -29.65 -0.75 22.56
N GLN A 1113 -28.69 -0.88 21.66
CA GLN A 1113 -28.89 -0.98 20.22
C GLN A 1113 -28.37 -2.32 19.73
N VAL A 1114 -29.14 -3.03 18.91
CA VAL A 1114 -28.69 -4.20 18.16
C VAL A 1114 -28.44 -3.74 16.72
N LEU A 1115 -27.22 -3.97 16.23
CA LEU A 1115 -26.75 -3.58 14.91
C LEU A 1115 -26.48 -4.84 14.08
N HIS A 1116 -26.84 -4.79 12.80
CA HIS A 1116 -26.36 -5.73 11.80
C HIS A 1116 -24.84 -5.53 11.59
N THR A 1117 -24.12 -6.53 11.09
CA THR A 1117 -22.66 -6.43 10.81
C THR A 1117 -22.29 -5.24 9.93
N SER A 1118 -23.18 -4.83 9.03
CA SER A 1118 -23.06 -3.62 8.20
C SER A 1118 -23.29 -2.29 8.94
N GLY A 1119 -23.22 -2.26 10.28
CA GLY A 1119 -23.40 -1.06 11.11
C GLY A 1119 -24.82 -0.49 11.20
N ARG A 1120 -25.82 -1.09 10.55
CA ARG A 1120 -27.22 -0.62 10.58
C ARG A 1120 -27.91 -1.08 11.86
N ILE A 1121 -28.49 -0.15 12.63
CA ILE A 1121 -29.34 -0.47 13.79
C ILE A 1121 -30.58 -1.23 13.29
N VAL A 1122 -30.82 -2.42 13.85
CA VAL A 1122 -31.96 -3.30 13.54
C VAL A 1122 -32.94 -3.43 14.70
N LYS A 1123 -32.52 -3.17 15.94
CA LYS A 1123 -33.43 -3.07 17.10
C LYS A 1123 -32.87 -2.11 18.15
N GLN A 1124 -33.75 -1.48 18.93
CA GLN A 1124 -33.39 -0.60 20.04
C GLN A 1124 -34.27 -0.90 21.25
N VAL A 1125 -33.67 -0.89 22.45
CA VAL A 1125 -34.36 -1.14 23.72
C VAL A 1125 -33.86 -0.15 24.76
N ALA A 1126 -34.77 0.65 25.33
CA ALA A 1126 -34.43 1.53 26.45
C ALA A 1126 -34.21 0.70 27.72
N VAL A 1127 -33.18 1.04 28.51
CA VAL A 1127 -32.81 0.32 29.73
C VAL A 1127 -33.34 1.08 30.94
N SER A 1128 -34.33 0.49 31.61
CA SER A 1128 -34.94 1.03 32.84
C SER A 1128 -34.52 0.28 34.11
N GLN A 1129 -33.85 -0.87 33.98
CA GLN A 1129 -33.43 -1.73 35.09
C GLN A 1129 -32.05 -2.35 34.81
N ALA A 1130 -31.29 -2.66 35.86
CA ALA A 1130 -29.92 -3.20 35.79
C ALA A 1130 -29.82 -4.56 35.07
N ASN A 1131 -30.89 -5.34 35.13
CA ASN A 1131 -30.99 -6.66 34.52
C ASN A 1131 -32.29 -6.72 33.72
N GLY A 1132 -32.28 -7.35 32.55
CA GLY A 1132 -33.44 -7.40 31.68
C GLY A 1132 -33.24 -8.31 30.47
N GLN A 1133 -34.13 -8.18 29.49
CA GLN A 1133 -34.11 -8.99 28.27
C GLN A 1133 -34.27 -8.13 27.02
N VAL A 1134 -33.61 -8.56 25.95
CA VAL A 1134 -33.78 -8.08 24.58
C VAL A 1134 -34.32 -9.24 23.76
N ASP A 1135 -35.55 -9.09 23.29
CA ASP A 1135 -36.14 -9.99 22.31
C ASP A 1135 -35.43 -9.84 20.95
N LEU A 1136 -35.04 -10.95 20.34
CA LEU A 1136 -34.40 -11.04 19.03
C LEU A 1136 -35.17 -11.96 18.07
N SER A 1137 -36.34 -12.47 18.45
CA SER A 1137 -37.13 -13.45 17.69
C SER A 1137 -37.41 -13.02 16.26
N ASN A 1138 -37.70 -11.73 16.06
CA ASN A 1138 -37.99 -11.11 14.76
C ASN A 1138 -36.75 -10.67 13.95
N LEU A 1139 -35.53 -11.05 14.37
CA LEU A 1139 -34.32 -10.88 13.56
C LEU A 1139 -33.97 -12.21 12.88
N ALA A 1140 -33.51 -12.13 11.62
CA ALA A 1140 -33.03 -13.29 10.88
C ALA A 1140 -31.81 -13.94 11.58
N GLU A 1141 -31.61 -15.23 11.38
CA GLU A 1141 -30.42 -15.95 11.83
C GLU A 1141 -29.15 -15.28 11.27
N GLY A 1142 -28.08 -15.19 12.09
CA GLY A 1142 -26.85 -14.49 11.72
C GLY A 1142 -26.13 -13.82 12.88
N VAL A 1143 -25.04 -13.11 12.58
CA VAL A 1143 -24.21 -12.41 13.56
C VAL A 1143 -24.65 -10.95 13.70
N TYR A 1144 -24.74 -10.46 14.94
CA TYR A 1144 -25.14 -9.08 15.25
C TYR A 1144 -24.23 -8.49 16.33
N LEU A 1145 -24.09 -7.17 16.33
CA LEU A 1145 -23.31 -6.42 17.32
C LEU A 1145 -24.27 -5.67 18.24
N VAL A 1146 -24.14 -5.82 19.55
CA VAL A 1146 -24.99 -5.12 20.53
C VAL A 1146 -24.19 -4.04 21.24
N GLN A 1147 -24.66 -2.80 21.14
CA GLN A 1147 -24.05 -1.62 21.73
C GLN A 1147 -24.88 -1.14 22.92
N PHE A 1148 -24.22 -0.93 24.05
CA PHE A 1148 -24.77 -0.37 25.28
C PHE A 1148 -24.33 1.08 25.38
N ILE A 1149 -25.27 1.99 25.60
CA ILE A 1149 -25.04 3.44 25.68
C ILE A 1149 -25.39 3.91 27.08
N GLY A 1150 -24.38 4.37 27.81
CA GLY A 1150 -24.48 4.94 29.15
C GLY A 1150 -25.23 6.27 29.16
N LYS A 1151 -25.80 6.63 30.32
CA LYS A 1151 -26.43 7.94 30.57
C LYS A 1151 -25.47 9.12 30.43
N ASN A 1152 -24.17 8.84 30.38
CA ASN A 1152 -23.05 9.76 30.14
C ASN A 1152 -22.48 9.64 28.72
N ASN A 1153 -23.23 9.09 27.75
CA ASN A 1153 -22.84 8.81 26.36
C ASN A 1153 -21.63 7.87 26.14
N ARG A 1154 -21.02 7.29 27.19
CA ARG A 1154 -20.00 6.23 27.01
C ARG A 1154 -20.64 4.98 26.43
N THR A 1155 -19.96 4.27 25.51
CA THR A 1155 -20.52 3.06 24.89
C THR A 1155 -19.60 1.84 24.98
N THR A 1156 -20.21 0.68 25.24
CA THR A 1156 -19.58 -0.65 25.25
C THR A 1156 -20.25 -1.52 24.19
N LYS A 1157 -19.53 -2.44 23.54
CA LYS A 1157 -20.07 -3.33 22.48
C LYS A 1157 -19.82 -4.80 22.80
N LYS A 1158 -20.74 -5.69 22.40
CA LYS A 1158 -20.63 -7.16 22.52
C LYS A 1158 -21.18 -7.84 21.26
N LEU A 1159 -20.47 -8.83 20.74
CA LEU A 1159 -20.91 -9.62 19.58
C LEU A 1159 -21.87 -10.74 20.01
N ILE A 1160 -22.92 -11.00 19.22
CA ILE A 1160 -23.87 -12.08 19.45
C ILE A 1160 -24.18 -12.85 18.16
N ILE A 1161 -24.55 -14.12 18.32
CA ILE A 1161 -25.02 -14.99 17.25
C ILE A 1161 -26.49 -15.29 17.48
N ARG A 1162 -27.36 -14.97 16.51
CA ARG A 1162 -28.78 -15.35 16.49
C ARG A 1162 -28.89 -16.70 15.78
N LYS A 1163 -29.37 -17.72 16.51
CA LYS A 1163 -29.61 -19.09 16.02
C LYS A 1163 -31.09 -19.44 15.94
#